data_AF-A0A2P8F216-F1
#
_entry.id   AF-A0A2P8F216-F1
#
_cell.length_a   1.000
_cell.length_b   1.000
_cell.length_c   1.000
_cell.angle_alpha   90.00
_cell.angle_beta   90.00
_cell.angle_gamma   90.00
#
_symmetry.space_group_name_H-M   'P 1'
#
loop_
_entity.id
_entity.type
_entity.pdbx_description
1 polymer ?
#
loop_
_entity_poly.entity_id
_entity_poly.type
_entity_poly.pdbx_seq_one_letter_code
_entity_poly.pdbx_strand_id
1 'polypeptide(L)'
;MRKGLIGVLLIPPLLLAALWFTLPWSAQYLLQQWLQEQGFDQPRLVIQRPSWQYLRIDHLSVSQRSDGRRLILEADNIELRFSPLDLLQGQLHELRIEQARLQIDADASIRGRFQQLEQQIDTLLLTPFNPTQLFQYAPSQRLVIAQLELIYTAPEQPVWSARGNIDLEPTLLQSRMQLLRASEALGYLDLTLDPALNLGLSLNHDNHYLLRSAHQLTFPEQDWQLRSDLLLNATYLTDWLQRLQLPIVLPVTALDGQVRLNTRLRIPSLMPTHLPEWLNQVEVQLNNQLELATGPGDGVDSSQVKLTLAAQLENGDFSLSVAQGSTVTLTGLKQPDLQLAKVSAQLTAPLQLSGHWQHPDRWQHTPLALQVTPNGLQTPLPVAIALQPVTLAIPAGALLRQQYPLTLQLPDIRLQPDRQPPLNLAVQADMQLDWQHQRISTRARLDSTQLPLTATLDGHFDRRLHGQLQFTLAPTHVAPLQQALNPWLPSTLRPLVLKQGTLSASGRVEFKPKQWTLKATPLLHDIDFIWDEHTQVTGMNLRQQLTVDASGRFHNEGLLEVDHTDSGIRIFGPRVDFDLDMPSQGPPRLSLSTFSLSALDGIIAVPALSFNPLQPVIDTRIAVAALELDKILSLYPQEGLYGSGVLGGALPVQINGDQLRISGGQLVSQGEGGVIRYQATPEISLMAQQNPGIQLALEALTDFRFNLLDLTLDYAPDGEAVIQARLKGHNPGWQQGRPVDLNLNIEENLLDLLRTLRLTDRVTDAIDRRFRR
;
A
#
# COMPACT_ATOMS: atom_id res chain seq x y z
N MET A 1 78.06 -17.74 89.30
CA MET A 1 76.66 -17.85 88.82
C MET A 1 76.53 -17.45 87.34
N ARG A 2 77.21 -18.14 86.39
CA ARG A 2 77.22 -17.73 84.95
C ARG A 2 76.84 -18.83 83.94
N LYS A 3 76.57 -20.08 84.36
CA LYS A 3 76.16 -21.17 83.45
C LYS A 3 74.64 -21.37 83.35
N GLY A 4 73.84 -20.96 84.35
CA GLY A 4 72.37 -21.06 84.31
C GLY A 4 71.67 -19.96 83.51
N LEU A 5 72.27 -18.77 83.38
CA LEU A 5 71.67 -17.62 82.69
C LEU A 5 71.75 -17.74 81.15
N ILE A 6 72.74 -18.45 80.62
CA ILE A 6 72.86 -18.73 79.17
C ILE A 6 71.82 -19.77 78.73
N GLY A 7 71.49 -20.75 79.59
CA GLY A 7 70.42 -21.72 79.33
C GLY A 7 69.04 -21.06 79.24
N VAL A 8 68.74 -20.10 80.13
CA VAL A 8 67.45 -19.37 80.11
C VAL A 8 67.34 -18.39 78.93
N LEU A 9 68.45 -17.84 78.44
CA LEU A 9 68.48 -16.98 77.24
C LEU A 9 68.41 -17.78 75.92
N LEU A 10 68.79 -19.07 75.94
CA LEU A 10 68.68 -19.98 74.79
C LEU A 10 67.32 -20.66 74.67
N ILE A 11 66.53 -20.73 75.75
CA ILE A 11 65.18 -21.31 75.74
C ILE A 11 64.24 -20.57 74.78
N PRO A 12 64.14 -19.23 74.76
CA PRO A 12 63.27 -18.51 73.82
C PRO A 12 63.61 -18.77 72.33
N PRO A 13 64.87 -18.69 71.86
CA PRO A 13 65.18 -19.00 70.47
C PRO A 13 65.05 -20.50 70.15
N LEU A 14 65.31 -21.41 71.10
CA LEU A 14 65.03 -22.85 70.93
C LEU A 14 63.53 -23.15 70.86
N LEU A 15 62.71 -22.49 71.68
CA LEU A 15 61.25 -22.58 71.62
C LEU A 15 60.73 -21.99 70.32
N LEU A 16 61.22 -20.84 69.87
CA LEU A 16 60.86 -20.26 68.57
C LEU A 16 61.30 -21.16 67.41
N ALA A 17 62.48 -21.78 67.49
CA ALA A 17 62.95 -22.73 66.49
C ALA A 17 62.12 -24.03 66.50
N ALA A 18 61.79 -24.57 67.67
CA ALA A 18 60.92 -25.74 67.82
C ALA A 18 59.51 -25.44 67.32
N LEU A 19 58.95 -24.29 67.69
CA LEU A 19 57.64 -23.82 67.24
C LEU A 19 57.62 -23.68 65.71
N TRP A 20 58.63 -23.05 65.13
CA TRP A 20 58.82 -22.93 63.68
C TRP A 20 58.96 -24.30 62.99
N PHE A 21 59.63 -25.27 63.61
CA PHE A 21 59.79 -26.62 63.08
C PHE A 21 58.50 -27.45 63.13
N THR A 22 57.68 -27.26 64.17
CA THR A 22 56.40 -27.97 64.35
C THR A 22 55.22 -27.30 63.65
N LEU A 23 55.36 -26.02 63.27
CA LEU A 23 54.29 -25.19 62.72
C LEU A 23 53.57 -25.81 61.52
N PRO A 24 54.25 -26.42 60.52
CA PRO A 24 53.55 -27.00 59.37
C PRO A 24 52.58 -28.11 59.76
N TRP A 25 52.96 -28.97 60.71
CA TRP A 25 52.11 -30.08 61.16
C TRP A 25 50.96 -29.60 62.05
N SER A 26 51.25 -28.70 63.00
CA SER A 26 50.22 -28.17 63.89
C SER A 26 49.22 -27.28 63.15
N ALA A 27 49.68 -26.41 62.26
CA ALA A 27 48.82 -25.58 61.42
C ALA A 27 47.97 -26.43 60.47
N GLN A 28 48.55 -27.46 59.86
CA GLN A 28 47.79 -28.38 59.01
C GLN A 28 46.68 -29.08 59.78
N TYR A 29 46.97 -29.62 60.98
CA TYR A 29 45.96 -30.27 61.81
C TYR A 29 44.87 -29.29 62.27
N LEU A 30 45.25 -28.12 62.80
CA LEU A 30 44.30 -27.12 63.29
C LEU A 30 43.40 -26.57 62.18
N LEU A 31 43.95 -26.29 61.00
CA LEU A 31 43.17 -25.81 59.86
C LEU A 31 42.22 -26.88 59.32
N GLN A 32 42.66 -28.14 59.26
CA GLN A 32 41.79 -29.25 58.85
C GLN A 32 40.63 -29.44 59.84
N GLN A 33 40.89 -29.37 61.15
CA GLN A 33 39.84 -29.46 62.15
C GLN A 33 38.88 -28.28 62.07
N TRP A 34 39.40 -27.06 61.92
CA TRP A 34 38.58 -25.86 61.75
C TRP A 34 37.68 -25.96 60.50
N LEU A 35 38.21 -26.44 59.37
CA LEU A 35 37.42 -26.66 58.16
C LEU A 35 36.32 -27.73 58.36
N GLN A 36 36.60 -28.80 59.12
CA GLN A 36 35.57 -29.78 59.47
C GLN A 36 34.46 -29.17 60.33
N GLU A 37 34.81 -28.31 61.29
CA GLU A 37 33.84 -27.58 62.12
C GLU A 37 33.00 -26.59 61.29
N GLN A 38 33.55 -26.04 60.20
CA GLN A 38 32.81 -25.24 59.20
C GLN A 38 31.93 -26.07 58.25
N GLY A 39 31.88 -27.39 58.42
CA GLY A 39 31.03 -28.29 57.63
C GLY A 39 31.64 -28.78 56.32
N PHE A 40 32.97 -28.75 56.18
CA PHE A 40 33.67 -29.37 55.05
C PHE A 40 34.01 -30.84 55.35
N ASP A 41 33.68 -31.73 54.41
CA ASP A 41 33.99 -33.15 54.43
C ASP A 41 35.45 -33.41 54.03
N GLN A 42 36.18 -34.12 54.88
CA GLN A 42 37.54 -34.63 54.64
C GLN A 42 38.55 -33.60 54.05
N PRO A 43 38.74 -32.42 54.67
CA PRO A 43 39.68 -31.42 54.17
C PRO A 43 41.11 -31.97 54.13
N ARG A 44 41.76 -31.88 52.96
CA ARG A 44 43.17 -32.21 52.77
C ARG A 44 43.95 -30.93 52.52
N LEU A 45 45.08 -30.79 53.20
CA LEU A 45 45.90 -29.59 53.16
C LEU A 45 47.37 -30.01 53.29
N VAL A 46 48.24 -29.49 52.42
CA VAL A 46 49.68 -29.72 52.49
C VAL A 46 50.38 -28.37 52.60
N ILE A 47 50.90 -28.05 53.79
CA ILE A 47 51.55 -26.76 54.07
C ILE A 47 53.07 -26.93 54.05
N GLN A 48 53.78 -26.06 53.31
CA GLN A 48 55.24 -26.00 53.36
C GLN A 48 55.75 -25.28 54.61
N ARG A 49 57.06 -25.32 54.83
CA ARG A 49 57.66 -24.57 55.94
C ARG A 49 57.44 -23.05 55.74
N PRO A 50 56.94 -22.32 56.75
CA PRO A 50 56.71 -20.88 56.65
C PRO A 50 58.04 -20.12 56.51
N SER A 51 58.06 -19.13 55.62
CA SER A 51 59.11 -18.11 55.54
C SER A 51 58.74 -16.91 56.41
N TRP A 52 59.66 -15.95 56.56
CA TRP A 52 59.41 -14.69 57.28
C TRP A 52 58.45 -13.74 56.53
N GLN A 53 58.23 -13.98 55.24
CA GLN A 53 57.48 -13.08 54.36
C GLN A 53 56.38 -13.78 53.57
N TYR A 54 56.36 -15.12 53.58
CA TYR A 54 55.37 -15.90 52.85
C TYR A 54 55.11 -17.26 53.49
N LEU A 55 53.90 -17.79 53.27
CA LEU A 55 53.49 -19.15 53.59
C LEU A 55 52.97 -19.80 52.30
N ARG A 56 53.42 -21.03 52.02
CA ARG A 56 52.99 -21.77 50.83
C ARG A 56 52.21 -23.01 51.22
N ILE A 57 51.07 -23.21 50.55
CA ILE A 57 50.24 -24.41 50.64
C ILE A 57 50.28 -25.04 49.25
N ASP A 58 50.81 -26.26 49.15
CA ASP A 58 50.98 -26.92 47.87
C ASP A 58 49.65 -27.41 47.31
N HIS A 59 48.76 -27.89 48.17
CA HIS A 59 47.46 -28.42 47.79
C HIS A 59 46.43 -28.23 48.91
N LEU A 60 45.23 -27.77 48.54
CA LEU A 60 44.02 -27.68 49.35
C LEU A 60 42.90 -28.41 48.60
N SER A 61 42.25 -29.37 49.25
CA SER A 61 41.05 -30.01 48.71
C SER A 61 40.00 -30.09 49.82
N VAL A 62 38.85 -29.48 49.57
CA VAL A 62 37.71 -29.48 50.48
C VAL A 62 36.45 -29.81 49.70
N SER A 63 35.53 -30.53 50.34
CA SER A 63 34.21 -30.77 49.77
C SER A 63 33.13 -30.46 50.79
N GLN A 64 31.97 -30.02 50.34
CA GLN A 64 30.86 -29.68 51.22
C GLN A 64 29.55 -30.07 50.55
N ARG A 65 28.61 -30.60 51.32
CA ARG A 65 27.24 -30.86 50.85
C ARG A 65 26.27 -29.92 51.58
N SER A 66 25.61 -29.05 50.83
CA SER A 66 24.65 -28.06 51.34
C SER A 66 23.54 -27.88 50.31
N ASP A 67 22.29 -27.72 50.72
CA ASP A 67 21.15 -27.34 49.86
C ASP A 67 21.05 -28.13 48.54
N GLY A 68 21.17 -29.46 48.62
CA GLY A 68 21.07 -30.36 47.46
C GLY A 68 22.25 -30.30 46.47
N ARG A 69 23.32 -29.55 46.77
CA ARG A 69 24.52 -29.48 45.94
C ARG A 69 25.74 -30.04 46.66
N ARG A 70 26.63 -30.67 45.91
CA ARG A 70 27.98 -31.03 46.36
C ARG A 70 28.95 -30.05 45.73
N LEU A 71 29.64 -29.31 46.59
CA LEU A 71 30.70 -28.38 46.23
C LEU A 71 32.04 -29.09 46.46
N ILE A 72 32.92 -29.09 45.47
CA ILE A 72 34.27 -29.62 45.56
C ILE A 72 35.20 -28.49 45.14
N LEU A 73 36.05 -28.04 46.06
CA LEU A 73 37.05 -27.00 45.83
C LEU A 73 38.44 -27.63 45.94
N GLU A 74 39.21 -27.52 44.87
CA GLU A 74 40.61 -27.91 44.80
C GLU A 74 41.43 -26.65 44.49
N ALA A 75 42.55 -26.44 45.18
CA ALA A 75 43.45 -25.33 44.91
C ALA A 75 44.90 -25.76 45.10
N ASP A 76 45.74 -25.43 44.13
CA ASP A 76 47.16 -25.78 44.09
C ASP A 76 48.03 -24.52 44.15
N ASN A 77 49.18 -24.65 44.80
CA ASN A 77 50.18 -23.58 44.96
C ASN A 77 49.59 -22.26 45.47
N ILE A 78 49.01 -22.28 46.67
CA ILE A 78 48.54 -21.08 47.36
C ILE A 78 49.72 -20.42 48.06
N GLU A 79 50.05 -19.18 47.71
CA GLU A 79 51.07 -18.35 48.32
C GLU A 79 50.39 -17.20 49.09
N LEU A 80 50.62 -17.17 50.41
CA LEU A 80 50.16 -16.11 51.29
C LEU A 80 51.36 -15.21 51.63
N ARG A 81 51.37 -13.98 51.16
CA ARG A 81 52.44 -13.01 51.46
C ARG A 81 52.02 -12.08 52.58
N PHE A 82 52.87 -11.97 53.60
CA PHE A 82 52.60 -11.17 54.79
C PHE A 82 53.83 -10.41 55.27
N SER A 83 53.58 -9.33 55.99
CA SER A 83 54.55 -8.71 56.90
C SER A 83 54.21 -9.14 58.32
N PRO A 84 55.18 -9.54 59.16
CA PRO A 84 54.91 -9.93 60.55
C PRO A 84 54.17 -8.86 61.37
N LEU A 85 54.39 -7.57 61.08
CA LEU A 85 53.70 -6.46 61.76
C LEU A 85 52.25 -6.30 61.30
N ASP A 86 51.99 -6.50 60.01
CA ASP A 86 50.65 -6.35 59.42
C ASP A 86 49.76 -7.56 59.77
N LEU A 87 50.37 -8.75 59.88
CA LEU A 87 49.67 -9.97 60.31
C LEU A 87 49.14 -9.86 61.75
N LEU A 88 49.86 -9.15 62.64
CA LEU A 88 49.38 -8.86 64.01
C LEU A 88 48.15 -7.93 64.02
N GLN A 89 47.96 -7.15 62.96
CA GLN A 89 46.79 -6.31 62.73
C GLN A 89 45.69 -7.06 61.95
N GLY A 90 45.90 -8.34 61.63
CA GLY A 90 44.97 -9.18 60.88
C GLY A 90 44.95 -8.92 59.38
N GLN A 91 46.00 -8.30 58.80
CA GLN A 91 46.07 -7.97 57.37
C GLN A 91 47.11 -8.83 56.64
N LEU A 92 46.70 -9.46 55.53
CA LEU A 92 47.60 -10.11 54.57
C LEU A 92 47.93 -9.13 53.43
N HIS A 93 49.12 -9.22 52.85
CA HIS A 93 49.50 -8.34 51.74
C HIS A 93 48.94 -8.86 50.41
N GLU A 94 49.22 -10.13 50.07
CA GLU A 94 48.77 -10.75 48.83
C GLU A 94 48.41 -12.22 49.09
N LEU A 95 47.27 -12.66 48.56
CA LEU A 95 46.89 -14.07 48.50
C LEU A 95 46.88 -14.48 47.02
N ARG A 96 47.82 -15.33 46.63
CA ARG A 96 47.93 -15.79 45.25
C ARG A 96 47.65 -17.29 45.17
N ILE A 97 46.76 -17.68 44.27
CA ILE A 97 46.43 -19.07 43.97
C ILE A 97 46.78 -19.31 42.50
N GLU A 98 47.70 -20.22 42.22
CA GLU A 98 48.06 -20.49 40.82
C GLU A 98 46.95 -21.21 40.08
N GLN A 99 46.38 -22.26 40.69
CA GLN A 99 45.30 -23.04 40.09
C GLN A 99 44.22 -23.32 41.13
N ALA A 100 42.96 -23.10 40.76
CA ALA A 100 41.79 -23.42 41.56
C ALA A 100 40.73 -24.08 40.67
N ARG A 101 40.07 -25.10 41.19
CA ARG A 101 38.92 -25.75 40.57
C ARG A 101 37.76 -25.78 41.56
N LEU A 102 36.60 -25.29 41.12
CA LEU A 102 35.35 -25.39 41.86
C LEU A 102 34.35 -26.19 41.03
N GLN A 103 34.04 -27.40 41.48
CA GLN A 103 33.00 -28.24 40.90
C GLN A 103 31.73 -28.16 41.76
N ILE A 104 30.61 -27.90 41.09
CA ILE A 104 29.28 -27.77 41.68
C ILE A 104 28.40 -28.84 41.04
N ASP A 105 28.13 -29.92 41.78
CA ASP A 105 27.20 -30.95 41.35
C ASP A 105 25.85 -30.71 42.04
N ALA A 106 24.86 -30.25 41.28
CA ALA A 106 23.50 -30.03 41.76
C ALA A 106 22.63 -31.28 41.54
N ASP A 107 21.73 -31.55 42.48
CA ASP A 107 20.73 -32.63 42.42
C ASP A 107 19.50 -32.32 41.55
N ALA A 108 19.26 -31.04 41.23
CA ALA A 108 18.16 -30.55 40.42
C ALA A 108 18.59 -29.33 39.59
N SER A 109 17.95 -29.14 38.43
CA SER A 109 18.15 -27.95 37.60
C SER A 109 17.64 -26.68 38.29
N ILE A 110 18.15 -25.51 37.85
CA ILE A 110 17.69 -24.20 38.33
C ILE A 110 16.16 -24.08 38.24
N ARG A 111 15.57 -24.54 37.13
CA ARG A 111 14.11 -24.52 36.92
C ARG A 111 13.36 -25.38 37.94
N GLY A 112 13.86 -26.60 38.20
CA GLY A 112 13.26 -27.50 39.18
C GLY A 112 13.29 -26.92 40.60
N ARG A 113 14.38 -26.22 40.95
CA ARG A 113 14.50 -25.53 42.24
C ARG A 113 13.54 -24.34 42.37
N PHE A 114 13.35 -23.54 41.32
CA PHE A 114 12.35 -22.48 41.31
C PHE A 114 10.93 -23.03 41.53
N GLN A 115 10.57 -24.14 40.87
CA GLN A 115 9.27 -24.78 41.07
C GLN A 115 9.07 -25.31 42.50
N GLN A 116 10.14 -25.85 43.11
CA GLN A 116 10.09 -26.27 44.52
C GLN A 116 9.94 -25.06 45.46
N LEU A 117 10.61 -23.95 45.18
CA LEU A 117 10.50 -22.71 45.96
C LEU A 117 9.09 -22.09 45.87
N GLU A 118 8.49 -22.07 44.68
CA GLU A 118 7.10 -21.63 44.45
C GLU A 118 6.08 -22.44 45.27
N GLN A 119 6.40 -23.70 45.64
CA GLN A 119 5.53 -24.56 46.43
C GLN A 119 5.76 -24.45 47.95
N GLN A 120 6.87 -23.86 48.38
CA GLN A 120 7.32 -23.88 49.77
C GLN A 120 7.16 -22.54 50.51
N ILE A 121 7.15 -21.41 49.79
CA ILE A 121 7.20 -20.07 50.37
C ILE A 121 6.29 -19.12 49.56
N ASP A 122 5.49 -18.28 50.22
CA ASP A 122 4.60 -17.30 49.56
C ASP A 122 5.31 -15.96 49.25
N THR A 123 6.27 -15.55 50.09
CA THR A 123 7.03 -14.29 49.95
C THR A 123 8.51 -14.46 50.23
N LEU A 124 9.35 -13.89 49.38
CA LEU A 124 10.81 -13.86 49.48
C LEU A 124 11.26 -12.47 49.95
N LEU A 125 12.03 -12.42 51.03
CA LEU A 125 12.67 -11.20 51.51
C LEU A 125 14.04 -11.03 50.84
N LEU A 126 14.16 -10.04 49.96
CA LEU A 126 15.41 -9.65 49.31
C LEU A 126 16.21 -8.75 50.23
N THR A 127 16.99 -9.35 51.14
CA THR A 127 17.86 -8.60 52.06
C THR A 127 18.98 -7.87 51.31
N PRO A 128 19.29 -6.60 51.68
CA PRO A 128 20.36 -5.84 51.05
C PRO A 128 21.71 -6.54 51.26
N PHE A 129 22.34 -6.93 50.16
CA PHE A 129 23.71 -7.41 50.18
C PHE A 129 24.68 -6.24 50.38
N ASN A 130 25.56 -6.31 51.37
CA ASN A 130 26.56 -5.28 51.59
C ASN A 130 27.90 -5.67 50.91
N PRO A 131 28.18 -5.15 49.69
CA PRO A 131 29.38 -5.53 48.93
C PRO A 131 30.67 -5.13 49.64
N THR A 132 30.65 -4.13 50.52
CA THR A 132 31.85 -3.76 51.28
C THR A 132 32.40 -4.94 52.07
N GLN A 133 31.58 -5.93 52.45
CA GLN A 133 32.07 -7.15 53.08
C GLN A 133 32.97 -7.98 52.16
N LEU A 134 32.70 -8.06 50.84
CA LEU A 134 33.59 -8.77 49.90
C LEU A 134 34.97 -8.09 49.79
N PHE A 135 34.98 -6.76 49.81
CA PHE A 135 36.20 -5.96 49.65
C PHE A 135 36.94 -5.70 50.98
N GLN A 136 36.27 -5.84 52.13
CA GLN A 136 36.85 -5.69 53.47
C GLN A 136 37.38 -7.00 54.07
N TYR A 137 36.78 -8.15 53.70
CA TYR A 137 37.17 -9.47 54.21
C TYR A 137 38.00 -10.29 53.22
N ALA A 138 38.42 -9.73 52.07
CA ALA A 138 39.53 -10.33 51.36
C ALA A 138 40.69 -10.37 52.37
N PRO A 139 41.17 -11.56 52.80
CA PRO A 139 42.15 -11.66 53.88
C PRO A 139 43.41 -10.86 53.54
N SER A 140 43.62 -10.58 52.24
CA SER A 140 44.68 -9.81 51.61
C SER A 140 44.23 -8.50 50.99
N GLN A 141 45.16 -7.53 50.91
CA GLN A 141 45.01 -6.33 50.09
C GLN A 141 44.84 -6.65 48.59
N ARG A 142 45.32 -7.80 48.12
CA ARG A 142 45.06 -8.31 46.76
C ARG A 142 44.93 -9.83 46.75
N LEU A 143 43.84 -10.33 46.16
CA LEU A 143 43.63 -11.76 45.90
C LEU A 143 43.75 -12.01 44.39
N VAL A 144 44.67 -12.90 43.99
CA VAL A 144 44.85 -13.29 42.58
C VAL A 144 44.65 -14.79 42.45
N ILE A 145 43.67 -15.20 41.64
CA ILE A 145 43.52 -16.57 41.17
C ILE A 145 43.94 -16.58 39.71
N ALA A 146 45.13 -17.11 39.42
CA ALA A 146 45.71 -17.05 38.08
C ALA A 146 44.94 -17.94 37.08
N GLN A 147 44.51 -19.12 37.54
CA GLN A 147 43.67 -20.03 36.77
C GLN A 147 42.55 -20.62 37.65
N LEU A 148 41.32 -20.20 37.41
CA LEU A 148 40.10 -20.72 38.02
C LEU A 148 39.33 -21.56 37.00
N GLU A 149 39.00 -22.80 37.35
CA GLU A 149 38.11 -23.67 36.59
C GLU A 149 36.81 -23.90 37.37
N LEU A 150 35.72 -23.33 36.90
CA LEU A 150 34.38 -23.56 37.41
C LEU A 150 33.71 -24.66 36.59
N ILE A 151 33.13 -25.67 37.23
CA ILE A 151 32.39 -26.75 36.58
C ILE A 151 31.03 -26.86 37.25
N TYR A 152 29.97 -26.74 36.49
CA TYR A 152 28.60 -26.88 36.97
C TYR A 152 27.91 -28.05 36.25
N THR A 153 27.42 -29.00 37.04
CA THR A 153 26.71 -30.19 36.58
C THR A 153 25.33 -30.25 37.22
N ALA A 154 24.29 -30.44 36.43
CA ALA A 154 22.92 -30.64 36.90
C ALA A 154 22.20 -31.68 36.02
N PRO A 155 21.14 -32.35 36.53
CA PRO A 155 20.36 -33.29 35.73
C PRO A 155 19.69 -32.59 34.54
N GLU A 156 19.58 -33.31 33.42
CA GLU A 156 18.86 -32.86 32.21
C GLU A 156 19.41 -31.58 31.57
N GLN A 157 20.65 -31.19 31.89
CA GLN A 157 21.32 -30.03 31.32
C GLN A 157 22.75 -30.37 30.89
N PRO A 158 23.28 -29.70 29.84
CA PRO A 158 24.67 -29.86 29.44
C PRO A 158 25.61 -29.33 30.53
N VAL A 159 26.80 -29.93 30.64
CA VAL A 159 27.83 -29.45 31.57
C VAL A 159 28.29 -28.06 31.13
N TRP A 160 28.28 -27.13 32.08
CA TRP A 160 28.83 -25.78 31.91
C TRP A 160 30.17 -25.72 32.60
N SER A 161 31.18 -25.19 31.92
CA SER A 161 32.44 -24.87 32.57
C SER A 161 32.93 -23.48 32.19
N ALA A 162 33.66 -22.85 33.11
CA ALA A 162 34.26 -21.55 32.88
C ALA A 162 35.71 -21.58 33.35
N ARG A 163 36.65 -21.23 32.48
CA ARG A 163 38.08 -21.21 32.81
C ARG A 163 38.65 -19.81 32.66
N GLY A 164 39.30 -19.28 33.68
CA GLY A 164 39.79 -17.91 33.61
C GLY A 164 40.60 -17.49 34.81
N ASN A 165 40.57 -16.20 35.12
CA ASN A 165 41.27 -15.62 36.26
C ASN A 165 40.34 -14.75 37.10
N ILE A 166 40.74 -14.50 38.34
CA ILE A 166 40.12 -13.51 39.22
C ILE A 166 41.25 -12.65 39.82
N ASP A 167 41.10 -11.33 39.73
CA ASP A 167 41.95 -10.36 40.42
C ASP A 167 41.04 -9.47 41.27
N LEU A 168 41.20 -9.52 42.58
CA LEU A 168 40.40 -8.78 43.53
C LEU A 168 41.31 -7.83 44.32
N GLU A 169 41.10 -6.55 44.09
CA GLU A 169 41.70 -5.43 44.82
C GLU A 169 40.62 -4.74 45.69
N PRO A 170 40.99 -3.87 46.64
CA PRO A 170 40.03 -3.26 47.57
C PRO A 170 39.01 -2.34 46.87
N THR A 171 39.31 -1.89 45.67
CA THR A 171 38.49 -0.97 44.87
C THR A 171 37.86 -1.63 43.64
N LEU A 172 38.29 -2.83 43.26
CA LEU A 172 37.89 -3.44 42.00
C LEU A 172 38.11 -4.94 41.99
N LEU A 173 37.08 -5.68 41.58
CA LEU A 173 37.14 -7.07 41.19
C LEU A 173 37.15 -7.11 39.66
N GLN A 174 38.13 -7.78 39.07
CA GLN A 174 38.21 -8.05 37.64
C GLN A 174 38.33 -9.55 37.38
N SER A 175 37.69 -10.03 36.33
CA SER A 175 37.78 -11.43 35.93
C SER A 175 37.62 -11.55 34.41
N ARG A 176 38.37 -12.46 33.81
CA ARG A 176 38.16 -12.91 32.42
C ARG A 176 37.99 -14.41 32.42
N MET A 177 36.82 -14.87 31.99
CA MET A 177 36.45 -16.29 31.99
C MET A 177 36.10 -16.76 30.58
N GLN A 178 36.81 -17.77 30.06
CA GLN A 178 36.39 -18.51 28.88
C GLN A 178 35.21 -19.40 29.26
N LEU A 179 34.05 -19.20 28.63
CA LEU A 179 32.86 -19.99 28.84
C LEU A 179 32.87 -21.20 27.89
N LEU A 180 32.56 -22.38 28.43
CA LEU A 180 32.41 -23.61 27.67
C LEU A 180 31.10 -24.30 28.01
N ARG A 181 30.50 -24.93 27.01
CA ARG A 181 29.32 -25.78 27.17
C ARG A 181 29.56 -27.09 26.44
N ALA A 182 29.42 -28.22 27.15
CA ALA A 182 29.72 -29.54 26.61
C ALA A 182 31.10 -29.59 25.88
N SER A 183 32.10 -28.90 26.46
CA SER A 183 33.45 -28.72 25.92
C SER A 183 33.58 -27.85 24.65
N GLU A 184 32.50 -27.27 24.13
CA GLU A 184 32.56 -26.24 23.07
C GLU A 184 32.76 -24.85 23.68
N ALA A 185 33.71 -24.08 23.15
CA ALA A 185 33.98 -22.72 23.61
C ALA A 185 32.91 -21.73 23.11
N LEU A 186 32.23 -21.07 24.03
CA LEU A 186 31.20 -20.06 23.74
C LEU A 186 31.76 -18.64 23.65
N GLY A 187 32.94 -18.37 24.20
CA GLY A 187 33.58 -17.05 24.18
C GLY A 187 34.25 -16.70 25.50
N TYR A 188 34.64 -15.44 25.65
CA TYR A 188 35.25 -14.87 26.85
C TYR A 188 34.31 -13.86 27.49
N LEU A 189 34.01 -14.05 28.77
CA LEU A 189 33.28 -13.12 29.62
C LEU A 189 34.28 -12.33 30.45
N ASP A 190 34.40 -11.04 30.16
CA ASP A 190 35.09 -10.08 31.00
C ASP A 190 34.09 -9.50 32.00
N LEU A 191 34.48 -9.44 33.28
CA LEU A 191 33.68 -8.95 34.39
C LEU A 191 34.49 -7.94 35.19
N THR A 192 33.85 -6.83 35.56
CA THR A 192 34.38 -5.85 36.50
C THR A 192 33.32 -5.49 37.54
N LEU A 193 33.63 -5.50 38.82
CA LEU A 193 32.72 -5.11 39.90
C LEU A 193 33.43 -4.22 40.91
N ASP A 194 32.83 -3.11 41.30
CA ASP A 194 33.36 -2.21 42.34
C ASP A 194 32.56 -2.26 43.65
N PRO A 195 33.04 -1.65 44.75
CA PRO A 195 32.31 -1.58 46.01
C PRO A 195 30.99 -0.81 45.95
N ALA A 196 30.76 -0.01 44.90
CA ALA A 196 29.53 0.74 44.68
C ALA A 196 28.50 -0.05 43.86
N LEU A 197 28.73 -1.35 43.62
CA LEU A 197 27.88 -2.24 42.82
C LEU A 197 27.75 -1.82 41.35
N ASN A 198 28.77 -1.19 40.79
CA ASN A 198 28.88 -1.03 39.35
C ASN A 198 29.46 -2.32 38.76
N LEU A 199 28.63 -3.06 38.04
CA LEU A 199 28.98 -4.31 37.36
C LEU A 199 29.12 -4.06 35.85
N GLY A 200 30.32 -4.21 35.31
CA GLY A 200 30.58 -4.26 33.88
C GLY A 200 30.73 -5.70 33.41
N LEU A 201 30.04 -6.07 32.33
CA LEU A 201 30.16 -7.36 31.67
C LEU A 201 30.46 -7.14 30.18
N SER A 202 31.38 -7.92 29.62
CA SER A 202 31.63 -7.95 28.17
C SER A 202 31.80 -9.39 27.72
N LEU A 203 30.88 -9.89 26.90
CA LEU A 203 30.99 -11.18 26.25
C LEU A 203 31.58 -11.01 24.86
N ASN A 204 32.70 -11.66 24.60
CA ASN A 204 33.44 -11.60 23.34
C ASN A 204 33.57 -13.00 22.72
N HIS A 205 33.50 -13.09 21.40
CA HIS A 205 33.73 -14.30 20.62
C HIS A 205 34.49 -13.95 19.33
N ASP A 206 35.53 -14.70 18.98
CA ASP A 206 36.36 -14.46 17.79
C ASP A 206 36.84 -13.01 17.62
N ASN A 207 37.29 -12.38 18.71
CA ASN A 207 37.69 -10.95 18.80
C ASN A 207 36.58 -9.92 18.54
N HIS A 208 35.32 -10.35 18.44
CA HIS A 208 34.17 -9.47 18.35
C HIS A 208 33.40 -9.48 19.66
N TYR A 209 32.93 -8.31 20.11
CA TYR A 209 32.02 -8.26 21.25
C TYR A 209 30.62 -8.68 20.77
N LEU A 210 29.99 -9.57 21.52
CA LEU A 210 28.61 -10.00 21.32
C LEU A 210 27.67 -9.12 22.17
N LEU A 211 28.06 -8.89 23.42
CA LEU A 211 27.29 -8.14 24.40
C LEU A 211 28.25 -7.36 25.30
N ARG A 212 27.93 -6.10 25.55
CA ARG A 212 28.51 -5.30 26.62
C ARG A 212 27.39 -4.78 27.48
N SER A 213 27.52 -4.89 28.79
CA SER A 213 26.55 -4.31 29.69
C SER A 213 27.22 -3.66 30.90
N ALA A 214 26.62 -2.56 31.34
CA ALA A 214 26.96 -1.87 32.56
C ALA A 214 25.71 -1.84 33.43
N HIS A 215 25.84 -2.30 34.66
CA HIS A 215 24.75 -2.39 35.62
C HIS A 215 25.13 -1.65 36.89
N GLN A 216 24.19 -0.90 37.45
CA GLN A 216 24.32 -0.26 38.74
C GLN A 216 23.15 -0.73 39.61
N LEU A 217 23.47 -1.32 40.75
CA LEU A 217 22.48 -1.80 41.71
C LEU A 217 22.50 -0.90 42.95
N THR A 218 21.35 -0.34 43.31
CA THR A 218 21.19 0.47 44.53
C THR A 218 20.00 -0.02 45.34
N PHE A 219 19.98 0.29 46.63
CA PHE A 219 18.89 -0.08 47.55
C PHE A 219 18.33 1.15 48.29
N PRO A 220 17.72 2.12 47.59
CA PRO A 220 17.07 3.25 48.24
C PRO A 220 15.74 2.84 48.87
N GLU A 221 15.42 3.39 50.05
CA GLU A 221 14.05 3.36 50.62
C GLU A 221 13.38 1.97 50.70
N GLN A 222 14.16 0.90 50.92
CA GLN A 222 13.72 -0.51 51.00
C GLN A 222 13.33 -1.18 49.67
N ASP A 223 13.68 -0.59 48.52
CA ASP A 223 13.49 -1.20 47.21
C ASP A 223 14.83 -1.38 46.49
N TRP A 224 14.97 -2.46 45.74
CA TRP A 224 16.10 -2.63 44.83
C TRP A 224 15.87 -1.86 43.54
N GLN A 225 16.84 -1.03 43.16
CA GLN A 225 16.85 -0.37 41.87
C GLN A 225 18.04 -0.87 41.05
N LEU A 226 17.74 -1.43 39.88
CA LEU A 226 18.72 -1.84 38.89
C LEU A 226 18.65 -0.90 37.70
N ARG A 227 19.75 -0.20 37.42
CA ARG A 227 19.96 0.50 36.15
C ARG A 227 20.90 -0.33 35.29
N SER A 228 20.54 -0.54 34.04
CA SER A 228 21.27 -1.41 33.13
C SER A 228 21.36 -0.79 31.75
N ASP A 229 22.56 -0.56 31.26
CA ASP A 229 22.84 -0.18 29.88
C ASP A 229 23.45 -1.38 29.16
N LEU A 230 22.75 -1.91 28.16
CA LEU A 230 23.16 -3.08 27.39
C LEU A 230 23.34 -2.68 25.93
N LEU A 231 24.50 -3.04 25.37
CA LEU A 231 24.82 -2.91 23.95
C LEU A 231 25.06 -4.30 23.38
N LEU A 232 24.24 -4.69 22.41
CA LEU A 232 24.33 -5.97 21.73
C LEU A 232 24.70 -5.75 20.27
N ASN A 233 25.59 -6.59 19.76
CA ASN A 233 26.00 -6.60 18.36
C ASN A 233 25.27 -7.71 17.61
N ALA A 234 24.32 -7.35 16.75
CA ALA A 234 23.45 -8.31 16.08
C ALA A 234 24.20 -9.15 15.01
N THR A 235 25.26 -8.58 14.41
CA THR A 235 26.07 -9.19 13.33
C THR A 235 26.59 -10.57 13.69
N TYR A 236 27.09 -10.73 14.92
CA TYR A 236 27.71 -11.97 15.40
C TYR A 236 26.79 -12.76 16.35
N LEU A 237 25.67 -12.17 16.77
CA LEU A 237 24.75 -12.80 17.73
C LEU A 237 24.07 -14.03 17.13
N THR A 238 23.65 -13.95 15.86
CA THR A 238 22.85 -15.00 15.21
C THR A 238 23.59 -16.34 15.18
N ASP A 239 24.85 -16.32 14.75
CA ASP A 239 25.72 -17.50 14.70
C ASP A 239 26.00 -18.04 16.11
N TRP A 240 26.24 -17.14 17.07
CA TRP A 240 26.47 -17.52 18.46
C TRP A 240 25.25 -18.17 19.12
N LEU A 241 24.03 -17.66 18.86
CA LEU A 241 22.78 -18.22 19.36
C LEU A 241 22.49 -19.61 18.78
N GLN A 242 22.86 -19.89 17.53
CA GLN A 242 22.71 -21.22 16.95
C GLN A 242 23.57 -22.27 17.67
N ARG A 243 24.78 -21.91 18.14
CA ARG A 243 25.63 -22.78 18.98
C ARG A 243 24.99 -23.07 20.33
N LEU A 244 24.14 -22.16 20.82
CA LEU A 244 23.35 -22.40 22.01
C LEU A 244 22.17 -23.37 21.79
N GLN A 245 21.89 -23.81 20.55
CA GLN A 245 20.82 -24.76 20.23
C GLN A 245 19.48 -24.39 20.92
N LEU A 246 19.20 -23.10 21.00
CA LEU A 246 17.95 -22.62 21.61
C LEU A 246 16.79 -23.02 20.69
N PRO A 247 15.62 -23.39 21.23
CA PRO A 247 14.43 -23.70 20.46
C PRO A 247 13.77 -22.41 19.91
N ILE A 248 14.56 -21.49 19.36
CA ILE A 248 14.13 -20.21 18.81
C ILE A 248 14.51 -20.21 17.33
N VAL A 249 13.51 -20.23 16.45
CA VAL A 249 13.72 -20.05 15.01
C VAL A 249 13.58 -18.56 14.71
N LEU A 250 14.68 -17.92 14.31
CA LEU A 250 14.64 -16.54 13.83
C LEU A 250 14.17 -16.53 12.37
N PRO A 251 13.23 -15.64 11.98
CA PRO A 251 12.69 -15.58 10.63
C PRO A 251 13.65 -14.97 9.59
N VAL A 252 14.88 -14.62 9.98
CA VAL A 252 15.86 -13.91 9.16
C VAL A 252 17.22 -14.61 9.22
N THR A 253 17.92 -14.64 8.09
CA THR A 253 19.16 -15.41 7.88
C THR A 253 20.43 -14.65 8.27
N ALA A 254 20.41 -13.32 8.21
CA ALA A 254 21.51 -12.47 8.65
C ALA A 254 20.94 -11.17 9.22
N LEU A 255 21.33 -10.85 10.46
CA LEU A 255 21.04 -9.61 11.16
C LEU A 255 22.34 -8.83 11.29
N ASP A 256 22.32 -7.54 10.99
CA ASP A 256 23.46 -6.64 11.16
C ASP A 256 23.00 -5.39 11.91
N GLY A 257 23.90 -4.77 12.67
CA GLY A 257 23.62 -3.56 13.44
C GLY A 257 23.74 -3.75 14.96
N GLN A 258 23.24 -2.75 15.69
CA GLN A 258 23.41 -2.66 17.13
C GLN A 258 22.06 -2.45 17.83
N VAL A 259 21.91 -3.11 18.97
CA VAL A 259 20.76 -2.95 19.85
C VAL A 259 21.24 -2.32 21.15
N ARG A 260 20.77 -1.10 21.45
CA ARG A 260 21.05 -0.44 22.73
C ARG A 260 19.81 -0.46 23.59
N LEU A 261 19.88 -1.14 24.74
CA LEU A 261 18.79 -1.27 25.69
C LEU A 261 19.19 -0.63 27.01
N ASN A 262 18.51 0.45 27.38
CA ASN A 262 18.65 1.06 28.69
C ASN A 262 17.43 0.67 29.52
N THR A 263 17.66 -0.01 30.64
CA THR A 263 16.63 -0.55 31.52
C THR A 263 16.76 0.08 32.91
N ARG A 264 15.63 0.47 33.48
CA ARG A 264 15.50 0.77 34.91
C ARG A 264 14.45 -0.15 35.48
N LEU A 265 14.84 -0.92 36.48
CA LEU A 265 14.00 -1.91 37.13
C LEU A 265 13.94 -1.56 38.62
N ARG A 266 12.74 -1.51 39.18
CA ARG A 266 12.50 -1.39 40.61
C ARG A 266 11.82 -2.66 41.10
N ILE A 267 12.43 -3.30 42.10
CA ILE A 267 11.93 -4.54 42.70
C ILE A 267 11.71 -4.28 44.19
N PRO A 268 10.52 -4.54 44.74
CA PRO A 268 10.29 -4.42 46.17
C PRO A 268 11.11 -5.44 46.96
N SER A 269 11.48 -5.10 48.20
CA SER A 269 12.21 -6.03 49.08
C SER A 269 11.40 -7.25 49.52
N LEU A 270 10.07 -7.13 49.58
CA LEU A 270 9.15 -8.24 49.80
C LEU A 270 8.57 -8.67 48.45
N MET A 271 9.08 -9.77 47.92
CA MET A 271 8.72 -10.27 46.59
C MET A 271 7.79 -11.47 46.71
N PRO A 272 6.57 -11.43 46.14
CA PRO A 272 5.71 -12.63 46.06
C PRO A 272 6.36 -13.69 45.17
N THR A 273 6.17 -14.97 45.51
CA THR A 273 6.72 -16.10 44.75
C THR A 273 5.87 -16.46 43.52
N HIS A 274 4.63 -15.96 43.44
CA HIS A 274 3.74 -16.16 42.30
C HIS A 274 3.96 -15.09 41.20
N LEU A 275 4.25 -15.55 39.97
CA LEU A 275 4.49 -14.69 38.80
C LEU A 275 3.43 -13.58 38.55
N PRO A 276 2.11 -13.84 38.65
CA PRO A 276 1.09 -12.79 38.48
C PRO A 276 1.21 -11.64 39.48
N GLU A 277 1.43 -11.96 40.75
CA GLU A 277 1.53 -10.97 41.82
C GLU A 277 2.85 -10.20 41.70
N TRP A 278 3.92 -10.88 41.28
CA TRP A 278 5.21 -10.27 41.00
C TRP A 278 5.13 -9.21 39.90
N LEU A 279 4.50 -9.52 38.76
CA LEU A 279 4.33 -8.56 37.64
C LEU A 279 3.53 -7.31 38.03
N ASN A 280 2.69 -7.40 39.06
CA ASN A 280 1.91 -6.25 39.55
C ASN A 280 2.70 -5.35 40.52
N GLN A 281 3.85 -5.80 41.03
CA GLN A 281 4.65 -5.03 42.01
C GLN A 281 5.98 -4.53 41.43
N VAL A 282 6.37 -5.01 40.24
CA VAL A 282 7.60 -4.60 39.58
C VAL A 282 7.34 -3.39 38.69
N GLU A 283 8.22 -2.39 38.80
CA GLU A 283 8.26 -1.28 37.86
C GLU A 283 9.42 -1.48 36.89
N VAL A 284 9.12 -1.48 35.59
CA VAL A 284 10.14 -1.58 34.54
C VAL A 284 9.99 -0.39 33.61
N GLN A 285 11.09 0.32 33.36
CA GLN A 285 11.20 1.31 32.30
C GLN A 285 12.30 0.86 31.33
N LEU A 286 11.94 0.69 30.06
CA LEU A 286 12.82 0.28 28.99
C LEU A 286 12.86 1.39 27.95
N ASN A 287 14.05 1.87 27.61
CA ASN A 287 14.26 2.77 26.48
C ASN A 287 15.25 2.12 25.53
N ASN A 288 14.88 2.01 24.26
CA ASN A 288 15.64 1.28 23.27
C ASN A 288 15.74 2.08 21.97
N GLN A 289 16.94 2.03 21.39
CA GLN A 289 17.16 2.41 20.00
C GLN A 289 17.58 1.14 19.26
N LEU A 290 16.80 0.81 18.24
CA LEU A 290 16.98 -0.35 17.41
C LEU A 290 17.39 0.12 16.02
N GLU A 291 18.59 -0.24 15.58
CA GLU A 291 19.01 -0.09 14.19
C GLU A 291 19.50 -1.43 13.69
N LEU A 292 18.63 -2.11 12.94
CA LEU A 292 18.88 -3.43 12.38
C LEU A 292 18.82 -3.37 10.86
N ALA A 293 19.73 -4.07 10.21
CA ALA A 293 19.66 -4.40 8.80
C ALA A 293 19.57 -5.91 8.64
N THR A 294 18.84 -6.37 7.62
CA THR A 294 18.77 -7.79 7.28
C THR A 294 19.33 -8.03 5.89
N GLY A 295 19.90 -9.24 5.71
CA GLY A 295 20.24 -9.77 4.41
C GLY A 295 19.02 -10.07 3.51
N PRO A 296 19.25 -10.63 2.31
CA PRO A 296 18.20 -10.96 1.36
C PRO A 296 17.23 -12.01 1.91
N GLY A 297 15.94 -11.81 1.64
CA GLY A 297 14.83 -12.69 2.01
C GLY A 297 13.87 -12.93 0.85
N ASP A 298 12.71 -13.52 1.14
CA ASP A 298 11.69 -13.83 0.13
C ASP A 298 11.19 -12.57 -0.60
N GLY A 299 11.69 -12.35 -1.81
CA GLY A 299 11.29 -11.24 -2.69
C GLY A 299 11.82 -9.87 -2.29
N VAL A 300 12.79 -9.77 -1.37
CA VAL A 300 13.41 -8.51 -0.93
C VAL A 300 14.93 -8.68 -0.84
N ASP A 301 15.69 -7.76 -1.44
CA ASP A 301 17.16 -7.84 -1.48
C ASP A 301 17.80 -7.45 -0.13
N SER A 302 17.23 -6.47 0.59
CA SER A 302 17.61 -6.12 1.98
C SER A 302 16.53 -5.33 2.71
N SER A 303 16.53 -5.36 4.04
CA SER A 303 15.68 -4.50 4.87
C SER A 303 16.49 -3.73 5.90
N GLN A 304 16.04 -2.52 6.24
CA GLN A 304 16.61 -1.71 7.32
C GLN A 304 15.47 -1.22 8.21
N VAL A 305 15.62 -1.41 9.50
CA VAL A 305 14.63 -1.08 10.53
C VAL A 305 15.30 -0.15 11.54
N LYS A 306 14.78 1.07 11.65
CA LYS A 306 15.22 2.05 12.65
C LYS A 306 14.04 2.41 13.55
N LEU A 307 14.00 1.85 14.75
CA LEU A 307 12.94 2.09 15.73
C LEU A 307 13.51 2.75 16.97
N THR A 308 12.76 3.71 17.52
CA THR A 308 12.98 4.18 18.89
C THR A 308 11.79 3.76 19.72
N LEU A 309 12.04 2.88 20.69
CA LEU A 309 11.02 2.22 21.49
C LEU A 309 11.17 2.65 22.94
N ALA A 310 10.05 2.92 23.61
CA ALA A 310 10.02 3.05 25.06
C ALA A 310 8.87 2.23 25.62
N ALA A 311 9.17 1.35 26.57
CA ALA A 311 8.17 0.53 27.26
C ALA A 311 8.20 0.81 28.76
N GLN A 312 7.04 0.77 29.38
CA GLN A 312 6.87 0.92 30.82
C GLN A 312 5.89 -0.11 31.34
N LEU A 313 6.24 -0.77 32.43
CA LEU A 313 5.35 -1.61 33.24
C LEU A 313 5.28 -0.99 34.64
N GLU A 314 4.08 -0.69 35.11
CA GLU A 314 3.86 -0.13 36.44
C GLU A 314 2.52 -0.62 36.96
N ASN A 315 2.49 -1.23 38.15
CA ASN A 315 1.26 -1.75 38.77
C ASN A 315 0.45 -2.72 37.87
N GLY A 316 1.12 -3.45 36.97
CA GLY A 316 0.46 -4.33 35.99
C GLY A 316 -0.03 -3.63 34.71
N ASP A 317 0.02 -2.31 34.62
CA ASP A 317 -0.25 -1.57 33.40
C ASP A 317 1.00 -1.53 32.51
N PHE A 318 0.86 -2.05 31.30
CA PHE A 318 1.90 -2.04 30.29
C PHE A 318 1.64 -0.91 29.30
N SER A 319 2.67 -0.15 28.96
CA SER A 319 2.67 0.76 27.82
C SER A 319 3.91 0.54 26.96
N LEU A 320 3.71 0.51 25.64
CA LEU A 320 4.78 0.44 24.64
C LEU A 320 4.57 1.58 23.67
N SER A 321 5.58 2.41 23.49
CA SER A 321 5.57 3.54 22.56
C SER A 321 6.66 3.38 21.50
N VAL A 322 6.29 3.66 20.26
CA VAL A 322 7.17 3.77 19.10
C VAL A 322 7.22 5.25 18.73
N ALA A 323 8.41 5.84 18.78
CA ALA A 323 8.57 7.26 18.54
C ALA A 323 8.28 7.63 17.07
N GLN A 324 7.79 8.84 16.85
CA GLN A 324 7.67 9.44 15.52
C GLN A 324 9.04 9.45 14.82
N GLY A 325 9.04 9.24 13.51
CA GLY A 325 10.27 9.17 12.72
C GLY A 325 10.93 7.79 12.70
N SER A 326 10.39 6.81 13.43
CA SER A 326 10.74 5.40 13.25
C SER A 326 10.45 4.96 11.81
N THR A 327 11.40 4.27 11.18
CA THR A 327 11.36 3.94 9.75
C THR A 327 11.62 2.46 9.50
N VAL A 328 10.97 1.94 8.47
CA VAL A 328 11.24 0.63 7.89
C VAL A 328 11.48 0.83 6.41
N THR A 329 12.63 0.40 5.92
CA THR A 329 13.04 0.51 4.53
C THR A 329 13.25 -0.87 3.95
N LEU A 330 12.61 -1.16 2.82
CA LEU A 330 12.79 -2.36 2.01
C LEU A 330 13.47 -1.97 0.70
N THR A 331 14.48 -2.73 0.28
CA THR A 331 15.22 -2.49 -0.97
C THR A 331 15.09 -3.70 -1.89
N GLY A 332 14.89 -3.47 -3.19
CA GLY A 332 14.79 -4.52 -4.20
C GLY A 332 13.58 -5.43 -4.05
N LEU A 333 12.40 -4.86 -3.80
CA LEU A 333 11.15 -5.62 -3.68
C LEU A 333 10.73 -6.14 -5.06
N LYS A 334 10.64 -7.46 -5.20
CA LYS A 334 10.29 -8.17 -6.44
C LYS A 334 9.03 -9.02 -6.22
N GLN A 335 7.92 -8.61 -6.81
CA GLN A 335 6.68 -9.39 -6.92
C GLN A 335 6.38 -9.70 -8.40
N PRO A 336 5.56 -10.73 -8.71
CA PRO A 336 5.33 -11.20 -10.08
C PRO A 336 4.96 -10.10 -11.09
N ASP A 337 4.16 -9.11 -10.65
CA ASP A 337 3.64 -8.04 -11.50
C ASP A 337 4.12 -6.64 -11.08
N LEU A 338 5.03 -6.54 -10.10
CA LEU A 338 5.45 -5.28 -9.48
C LEU A 338 6.91 -5.35 -9.03
N GLN A 339 7.73 -4.40 -9.48
CA GLN A 339 9.09 -4.24 -8.98
C GLN A 339 9.29 -2.84 -8.41
N LEU A 340 9.91 -2.76 -7.23
CA LEU A 340 10.19 -1.51 -6.53
C LEU A 340 11.64 -1.50 -6.08
N ALA A 341 12.40 -0.48 -6.51
CA ALA A 341 13.80 -0.33 -6.13
C ALA A 341 13.96 -0.10 -4.63
N LYS A 342 13.10 0.73 -4.03
CA LYS A 342 13.10 1.03 -2.59
C LYS A 342 11.71 1.44 -2.11
N VAL A 343 11.30 0.99 -0.93
CA VAL A 343 10.08 1.44 -0.24
C VAL A 343 10.45 1.80 1.19
N SER A 344 10.15 3.03 1.61
CA SER A 344 10.37 3.48 2.98
C SER A 344 9.04 3.83 3.64
N ALA A 345 8.70 3.17 4.74
CA ALA A 345 7.57 3.51 5.59
C ALA A 345 8.08 4.26 6.82
N GLN A 346 7.52 5.44 7.11
CA GLN A 346 7.87 6.27 8.25
C GLN A 346 6.64 6.56 9.10
N LEU A 347 6.79 6.44 10.41
CA LEU A 347 5.77 6.80 11.37
C LEU A 347 5.67 8.33 11.52
N THR A 348 4.51 8.92 11.23
CA THR A 348 4.30 10.38 11.25
C THR A 348 3.78 10.91 12.60
N ALA A 349 3.32 10.03 13.48
CA ALA A 349 2.91 10.34 14.85
C ALA A 349 3.30 9.19 15.79
N PRO A 350 3.58 9.42 17.09
CA PRO A 350 3.97 8.35 17.99
C PRO A 350 2.84 7.30 18.14
N LEU A 351 3.20 6.02 17.99
CA LEU A 351 2.30 4.90 18.21
C LEU A 351 2.48 4.41 19.64
N GLN A 352 1.43 4.46 20.45
CA GLN A 352 1.44 3.96 21.82
C GLN A 352 0.41 2.84 21.93
N LEU A 353 0.85 1.70 22.44
CA LEU A 353 0.03 0.58 22.88
C LEU A 353 -0.06 0.65 24.41
N SER A 354 -1.24 0.50 24.98
CA SER A 354 -1.41 0.49 26.43
C SER A 354 -2.50 -0.48 26.88
N GLY A 355 -2.31 -1.09 28.05
CA GLY A 355 -3.32 -1.91 28.70
C GLY A 355 -2.75 -2.75 29.83
N HIS A 356 -3.63 -3.34 30.63
CA HIS A 356 -3.24 -4.20 31.74
C HIS A 356 -2.86 -5.59 31.22
N TRP A 357 -1.75 -6.18 31.69
CA TRP A 357 -1.24 -7.46 31.14
C TRP A 357 -2.21 -8.65 31.35
N GLN A 358 -3.05 -8.61 32.39
CA GLN A 358 -4.09 -9.62 32.65
C GLN A 358 -5.31 -9.53 31.72
N HIS A 359 -5.49 -8.39 31.05
CA HIS A 359 -6.62 -8.11 30.17
C HIS A 359 -6.14 -7.69 28.78
N PRO A 360 -5.46 -8.58 28.03
CA PRO A 360 -4.96 -8.29 26.68
C PRO A 360 -6.07 -7.92 25.69
N ASP A 361 -7.31 -8.34 25.95
CA ASP A 361 -8.52 -7.98 25.21
C ASP A 361 -8.86 -6.47 25.31
N ARG A 362 -8.41 -5.80 26.37
CA ARG A 362 -8.68 -4.38 26.63
C ARG A 362 -7.56 -3.45 26.17
N TRP A 363 -6.51 -3.98 25.56
CA TRP A 363 -5.40 -3.17 25.09
C TRP A 363 -5.84 -2.20 24.01
N GLN A 364 -5.31 -0.99 24.06
CA GLN A 364 -5.62 0.08 23.14
C GLN A 364 -4.37 0.55 22.41
N HIS A 365 -4.56 1.18 21.26
CA HIS A 365 -3.52 1.82 20.49
C HIS A 365 -3.93 3.26 20.10
N THR A 366 -2.97 4.17 20.06
CA THR A 366 -3.14 5.50 19.45
C THR A 366 -3.27 5.39 17.93
N PRO A 367 -3.64 6.48 17.21
CA PRO A 367 -3.72 6.43 15.76
C PRO A 367 -2.37 6.06 15.14
N LEU A 368 -2.35 5.01 14.32
CA LEU A 368 -1.20 4.65 13.51
C LEU A 368 -1.24 5.48 12.23
N ALA A 369 -0.28 6.37 12.03
CA ALA A 369 -0.16 7.13 10.79
C ALA A 369 1.20 6.87 10.17
N LEU A 370 1.19 6.34 8.94
CA LEU A 370 2.36 5.94 8.18
C LEU A 370 2.42 6.73 6.88
N GLN A 371 3.60 7.24 6.56
CA GLN A 371 3.93 7.78 5.25
C GLN A 371 4.82 6.78 4.53
N VAL A 372 4.34 6.24 3.41
CA VAL A 372 5.01 5.23 2.61
C VAL A 372 5.52 5.89 1.32
N THR A 373 6.83 5.91 1.15
CA THR A 373 7.50 6.50 -0.02
C THR A 373 8.03 5.39 -0.93
N PRO A 374 7.32 5.04 -2.00
CA PRO A 374 7.82 4.12 -3.02
C PRO A 374 8.83 4.82 -3.95
N ASN A 375 9.81 4.08 -4.45
CA ASN A 375 10.80 4.56 -5.40
C ASN A 375 11.12 3.47 -6.44
N GLY A 376 11.25 3.88 -7.70
CA GLY A 376 11.61 3.01 -8.81
C GLY A 376 10.55 1.98 -9.13
N LEU A 377 9.27 2.39 -9.10
CA LEU A 377 8.14 1.53 -9.45
C LEU A 377 8.21 1.15 -10.94
N GLN A 378 8.27 -0.15 -11.22
CA GLN A 378 8.20 -0.70 -12.57
C GLN A 378 7.01 -1.66 -12.66
N THR A 379 6.22 -1.50 -13.72
CA THR A 379 5.05 -2.34 -13.99
C THR A 379 5.14 -2.90 -15.42
N PRO A 380 4.54 -4.07 -15.70
CA PRO A 380 4.51 -4.64 -17.04
C PRO A 380 3.55 -3.89 -18.00
N LEU A 381 2.76 -2.94 -17.49
CA LEU A 381 1.82 -2.15 -18.30
C LEU A 381 2.60 -1.12 -19.14
N PRO A 382 2.11 -0.75 -20.34
CA PRO A 382 2.71 0.28 -21.20
C PRO A 382 2.46 1.72 -20.67
N VAL A 383 2.50 1.89 -19.35
CA VAL A 383 2.27 3.15 -18.63
C VAL A 383 3.29 3.26 -17.52
N ALA A 384 4.09 4.32 -17.53
CA ALA A 384 4.97 4.62 -16.41
C ALA A 384 4.14 5.23 -15.27
N ILE A 385 4.24 4.64 -14.08
CA ILE A 385 3.51 5.07 -12.88
C ILE A 385 4.50 5.68 -11.90
N ALA A 386 4.32 6.96 -11.59
CA ALA A 386 5.05 7.63 -10.53
C ALA A 386 4.09 7.94 -9.36
N LEU A 387 4.51 7.56 -8.16
CA LEU A 387 3.73 7.73 -6.94
C LEU A 387 4.45 8.72 -6.01
N GLN A 388 3.72 9.72 -5.54
CA GLN A 388 4.14 10.51 -4.38
C GLN A 388 4.01 9.69 -3.07
N PRO A 389 4.55 10.17 -1.93
CA PRO A 389 4.36 9.50 -0.65
C PRO A 389 2.89 9.25 -0.34
N VAL A 390 2.58 7.99 -0.05
CA VAL A 390 1.24 7.50 0.27
C VAL A 390 1.03 7.62 1.77
N THR A 391 -0.09 8.19 2.19
CA THR A 391 -0.46 8.24 3.61
C THR A 391 -1.42 7.11 3.92
N LEU A 392 -1.08 6.32 4.95
CA LEU A 392 -1.88 5.23 5.46
C LEU A 392 -2.17 5.52 6.94
N ALA A 393 -3.43 5.54 7.36
CA ALA A 393 -3.76 5.75 8.76
C ALA A 393 -4.82 4.79 9.31
N ILE A 394 -4.60 4.32 10.53
CA ILE A 394 -5.55 3.54 11.33
C ILE A 394 -5.92 4.41 12.54
N PRO A 395 -7.21 4.74 12.76
CA PRO A 395 -7.63 5.53 13.90
C PRO A 395 -7.42 4.75 15.21
N ALA A 396 -7.36 5.48 16.33
CA ALA A 396 -7.18 4.87 17.66
C ALA A 396 -8.24 3.82 17.98
N GLY A 397 -7.86 2.82 18.76
CA GLY A 397 -8.77 1.74 19.06
C GLY A 397 -8.26 0.61 19.92
N ALA A 398 -9.13 -0.38 20.13
CA ALA A 398 -8.74 -1.63 20.76
C ALA A 398 -7.80 -2.40 19.82
N LEU A 399 -6.75 -3.00 20.39
CA LEU A 399 -5.73 -3.75 19.65
C LEU A 399 -6.31 -5.00 19.00
N LEU A 400 -7.23 -5.68 19.67
CA LEU A 400 -7.92 -6.87 19.18
C LEU A 400 -9.33 -6.48 18.71
N ARG A 401 -9.45 -6.15 17.42
CA ARG A 401 -10.73 -5.86 16.76
C ARG A 401 -10.98 -6.87 15.64
N GLN A 402 -12.26 -7.14 15.37
CA GLN A 402 -12.64 -7.93 14.19
C GLN A 402 -12.47 -7.12 12.90
N GLN A 403 -12.73 -5.81 12.97
CA GLN A 403 -12.70 -4.90 11.83
C GLN A 403 -11.76 -3.73 12.12
N TYR A 404 -10.80 -3.50 11.21
CA TYR A 404 -9.89 -2.37 11.27
C TYR A 404 -10.24 -1.34 10.21
N PRO A 405 -10.71 -0.15 10.59
CA PRO A 405 -10.83 0.96 9.66
C PRO A 405 -9.44 1.44 9.25
N LEU A 406 -9.25 1.70 7.96
CA LEU A 406 -7.98 2.08 7.36
C LEU A 406 -8.25 3.18 6.34
N THR A 407 -7.60 4.32 6.48
CA THR A 407 -7.66 5.39 5.49
C THR A 407 -6.39 5.39 4.66
N LEU A 408 -6.56 5.54 3.34
CA LEU A 408 -5.50 5.51 2.35
C LEU A 408 -5.62 6.77 1.50
N GLN A 409 -4.55 7.57 1.44
CA GLN A 409 -4.51 8.78 0.63
C GLN A 409 -3.31 8.70 -0.33
N LEU A 410 -3.61 8.72 -1.63
CA LEU A 410 -2.64 8.87 -2.70
C LEU A 410 -2.87 10.25 -3.34
N PRO A 411 -2.09 11.28 -2.95
CA PRO A 411 -2.39 12.65 -3.36
C PRO A 411 -2.09 12.93 -4.83
N ASP A 412 -1.12 12.22 -5.42
CA ASP A 412 -0.70 12.43 -6.82
C ASP A 412 -0.10 11.13 -7.39
N ILE A 413 -0.92 10.46 -8.20
CA ILE A 413 -0.55 9.30 -9.02
C ILE A 413 -0.37 9.83 -10.43
N ARG A 414 0.88 9.96 -10.87
CA ARG A 414 1.19 10.40 -12.22
C ARG A 414 1.31 9.17 -13.13
N LEU A 415 0.35 9.04 -14.03
CA LEU A 415 0.32 8.07 -15.10
C LEU A 415 0.88 8.71 -16.36
N GLN A 416 1.92 8.12 -16.95
CA GLN A 416 2.53 8.57 -18.20
C GLN A 416 2.44 7.44 -19.23
N PRO A 417 1.35 7.39 -20.01
CA PRO A 417 1.24 6.46 -21.13
C PRO A 417 2.27 6.82 -22.22
N ASP A 418 2.70 5.83 -23.00
CA ASP A 418 3.63 6.06 -24.09
C ASP A 418 3.03 7.01 -25.15
N ARG A 419 3.79 8.04 -25.54
CA ARG A 419 3.42 9.08 -26.53
C ARG A 419 2.15 9.90 -26.21
N GLN A 420 1.66 9.90 -24.97
CA GLN A 420 0.52 10.73 -24.53
C GLN A 420 0.89 11.66 -23.37
N PRO A 421 0.17 12.77 -23.13
CA PRO A 421 0.44 13.63 -21.98
C PRO A 421 0.15 12.91 -20.64
N PRO A 422 0.85 13.28 -19.55
CA PRO A 422 0.64 12.68 -18.24
C PRO A 422 -0.75 12.99 -17.69
N LEU A 423 -1.30 12.03 -16.94
CA LEU A 423 -2.52 12.16 -16.17
C LEU A 423 -2.20 12.03 -14.69
N ASN A 424 -2.64 12.99 -13.89
CA ASN A 424 -2.50 12.97 -12.44
C ASN A 424 -3.84 12.64 -11.80
N LEU A 425 -3.82 11.67 -10.90
CA LEU A 425 -4.98 11.20 -10.16
C LEU A 425 -4.72 11.32 -8.66
N ALA A 426 -5.74 11.77 -7.94
CA ALA A 426 -5.76 11.73 -6.49
C ALA A 426 -6.79 10.67 -6.06
N VAL A 427 -6.38 9.79 -5.14
CA VAL A 427 -7.25 8.75 -4.58
C VAL A 427 -7.33 8.92 -3.08
N GLN A 428 -8.54 9.03 -2.57
CA GLN A 428 -8.83 8.97 -1.13
C GLN A 428 -9.73 7.77 -0.89
N ALA A 429 -9.27 6.78 -0.11
CA ALA A 429 -9.99 5.56 0.14
C ALA A 429 -10.13 5.30 1.64
N ASP A 430 -11.37 5.06 2.07
CA ASP A 430 -11.70 4.50 3.36
C ASP A 430 -11.94 3.01 3.19
N MET A 431 -11.21 2.19 3.94
CA MET A 431 -11.27 0.74 3.87
C MET A 431 -11.62 0.15 5.24
N GLN A 432 -12.29 -0.99 5.25
CA GLN A 432 -12.46 -1.80 6.45
C GLN A 432 -11.91 -3.20 6.19
N LEU A 433 -10.93 -3.58 6.99
CA LEU A 433 -10.32 -4.90 6.96
C LEU A 433 -11.04 -5.80 7.97
N ASP A 434 -11.81 -6.77 7.50
CA ASP A 434 -12.36 -7.86 8.32
C ASP A 434 -11.37 -9.02 8.35
N TRP A 435 -10.66 -9.16 9.46
CA TRP A 435 -9.63 -10.18 9.60
C TRP A 435 -10.22 -11.60 9.71
N GLN A 436 -11.38 -11.75 10.34
CA GLN A 436 -12.03 -13.05 10.56
C GLN A 436 -12.53 -13.67 9.25
N HIS A 437 -13.14 -12.85 8.39
CA HIS A 437 -13.66 -13.30 7.09
C HIS A 437 -12.68 -13.08 5.93
N GLN A 438 -11.51 -12.48 6.20
CA GLN A 438 -10.50 -12.15 5.20
C GLN A 438 -11.07 -11.31 4.03
N ARG A 439 -11.93 -10.35 4.37
CA ARG A 439 -12.58 -9.44 3.41
C ARG A 439 -12.13 -8.02 3.62
N ILE A 440 -12.06 -7.29 2.51
CA ILE A 440 -11.73 -5.87 2.46
C ILE A 440 -12.93 -5.17 1.83
N SER A 441 -13.60 -4.29 2.57
CA SER A 441 -14.51 -3.32 1.97
C SER A 441 -13.77 -2.01 1.74
N THR A 442 -14.06 -1.33 0.63
CA THR A 442 -13.44 -0.06 0.28
C THR A 442 -14.49 0.89 -0.26
N ARG A 443 -14.40 2.16 0.16
CA ARG A 443 -15.04 3.29 -0.47
C ARG A 443 -13.95 4.27 -0.84
N ALA A 444 -13.81 4.57 -2.11
CA ALA A 444 -12.79 5.49 -2.61
C ALA A 444 -13.41 6.61 -3.44
N ARG A 445 -12.79 7.77 -3.37
CA ARG A 445 -13.02 8.91 -4.24
C ARG A 445 -11.78 9.09 -5.11
N LEU A 446 -12.02 9.13 -6.41
CA LEU A 446 -11.04 9.40 -7.43
C LEU A 446 -11.32 10.80 -7.98
N ASP A 447 -10.34 11.68 -7.87
CA ASP A 447 -10.36 13.00 -8.49
C ASP A 447 -9.19 13.10 -9.48
N SER A 448 -9.38 13.83 -10.57
CA SER A 448 -8.32 14.16 -11.51
C SER A 448 -8.13 15.67 -11.60
N THR A 449 -6.87 16.11 -11.76
CA THR A 449 -6.56 17.53 -11.88
C THR A 449 -6.67 18.02 -13.33
N GLN A 450 -6.30 17.19 -14.31
CA GLN A 450 -6.38 17.54 -15.73
C GLN A 450 -7.76 17.25 -16.32
N LEU A 451 -8.44 16.20 -15.87
CA LEU A 451 -9.79 15.87 -16.31
C LEU A 451 -10.76 16.32 -15.22
N PRO A 452 -11.82 17.10 -15.52
CA PRO A 452 -12.81 17.54 -14.53
C PRO A 452 -13.75 16.39 -14.12
N LEU A 453 -13.21 15.23 -13.77
CA LEU A 453 -13.93 14.00 -13.45
C LEU A 453 -13.76 13.68 -11.96
N THR A 454 -14.89 13.43 -11.30
CA THR A 454 -14.94 12.88 -9.94
C THR A 454 -15.72 11.58 -9.98
N ALA A 455 -15.09 10.49 -9.53
CA ALA A 455 -15.73 9.19 -9.42
C ALA A 455 -15.70 8.69 -7.97
N THR A 456 -16.80 8.08 -7.53
CA THR A 456 -16.88 7.33 -6.29
C THR A 456 -16.86 5.84 -6.60
N LEU A 457 -16.09 5.09 -5.83
CA LEU A 457 -15.84 3.67 -5.99
C LEU A 457 -16.23 2.98 -4.70
N ASP A 458 -17.05 1.93 -4.76
CA ASP A 458 -17.44 1.14 -3.60
C ASP A 458 -17.25 -0.34 -3.94
N GLY A 459 -16.47 -1.07 -3.15
CA GLY A 459 -16.07 -2.43 -3.48
C GLY A 459 -15.89 -3.33 -2.28
N HIS A 460 -15.93 -4.64 -2.54
CA HIS A 460 -15.62 -5.67 -1.56
C HIS A 460 -14.76 -6.74 -2.21
N PHE A 461 -13.66 -7.09 -1.57
CA PHE A 461 -12.66 -8.02 -2.09
C PHE A 461 -12.29 -9.07 -1.04
N ASP A 462 -12.00 -10.29 -1.47
CA ASP A 462 -11.36 -11.31 -0.64
C ASP A 462 -9.82 -11.18 -0.66
N ARG A 463 -9.11 -12.05 0.09
CA ARG A 463 -7.63 -12.10 0.10
C ARG A 463 -6.97 -12.41 -1.24
N ARG A 464 -7.70 -12.93 -2.22
CA ARG A 464 -7.23 -13.21 -3.59
C ARG A 464 -7.67 -12.12 -4.57
N LEU A 465 -8.17 -10.99 -4.07
CA LEU A 465 -8.73 -9.87 -4.85
C LEU A 465 -9.95 -10.26 -5.69
N HIS A 466 -10.65 -11.35 -5.34
CA HIS A 466 -11.95 -11.63 -5.95
C HIS A 466 -13.00 -10.73 -5.33
N GLY A 467 -13.83 -10.14 -6.16
CA GLY A 467 -14.77 -9.17 -5.67
C GLY A 467 -15.55 -8.47 -6.76
N GLN A 468 -16.30 -7.48 -6.30
CA GLN A 468 -17.00 -6.54 -7.16
C GLN A 468 -16.62 -5.13 -6.74
N LEU A 469 -16.48 -4.25 -7.73
CA LEU A 469 -16.24 -2.82 -7.57
C LEU A 469 -17.32 -2.08 -8.32
N GLN A 470 -18.15 -1.32 -7.61
CA GLN A 470 -19.12 -0.42 -8.21
C GLN A 470 -18.49 0.95 -8.35
N PHE A 471 -18.80 1.66 -9.42
CA PHE A 471 -18.35 3.02 -9.63
C PHE A 471 -19.52 3.91 -10.03
N THR A 472 -19.47 5.16 -9.60
CA THR A 472 -20.38 6.23 -10.04
C THR A 472 -19.55 7.45 -10.39
N LEU A 473 -19.66 7.91 -11.63
CA LEU A 473 -19.11 9.15 -12.12
C LEU A 473 -20.13 10.27 -11.90
N ALA A 474 -19.73 11.32 -11.20
CA ALA A 474 -20.57 12.48 -10.97
C ALA A 474 -20.93 13.19 -12.29
N PRO A 475 -22.13 13.79 -12.41
CA PRO A 475 -22.50 14.57 -13.58
C PRO A 475 -21.45 15.64 -13.89
N THR A 476 -20.82 15.53 -15.06
CA THR A 476 -19.71 16.37 -15.50
C THR A 476 -20.10 17.09 -16.77
N HIS A 477 -19.86 18.42 -16.83
CA HIS A 477 -20.10 19.18 -18.05
C HIS A 477 -19.17 18.75 -19.18
N VAL A 478 -19.73 18.49 -20.36
CA VAL A 478 -18.97 17.89 -21.47
C VAL A 478 -18.03 18.87 -22.18
N ALA A 479 -18.35 20.16 -22.21
CA ALA A 479 -17.51 21.18 -22.84
C ALA A 479 -16.11 21.32 -22.20
N PRO A 480 -15.96 21.52 -20.87
CA PRO A 480 -14.64 21.56 -20.24
C PRO A 480 -13.94 20.20 -20.29
N LEU A 481 -14.71 19.09 -20.24
CA LEU A 481 -14.17 17.75 -20.39
C LEU A 481 -13.54 17.54 -21.78
N GLN A 482 -14.19 18.01 -22.85
CA GLN A 482 -13.64 17.93 -24.20
C GLN A 482 -12.36 18.76 -24.33
N GLN A 483 -12.37 20.00 -23.82
CA GLN A 483 -11.19 20.85 -23.86
C GLN A 483 -10.01 20.21 -23.12
N ALA A 484 -10.28 19.56 -21.99
CA ALA A 484 -9.30 18.76 -21.28
C ALA A 484 -8.86 17.54 -22.12
N LEU A 485 -9.77 16.82 -22.77
CA LEU A 485 -9.50 15.62 -23.55
C LEU A 485 -8.80 15.88 -24.91
N ASN A 486 -8.83 17.10 -25.43
CA ASN A 486 -8.26 17.46 -26.74
C ASN A 486 -6.83 16.93 -27.03
N PRO A 487 -5.88 16.92 -26.07
CA PRO A 487 -4.55 16.36 -26.29
C PRO A 487 -4.55 14.84 -26.55
N TRP A 488 -5.58 14.13 -26.07
CA TRP A 488 -5.75 12.69 -26.19
C TRP A 488 -6.70 12.29 -27.35
N LEU A 489 -7.49 13.21 -27.89
CA LEU A 489 -8.43 12.93 -28.98
C LEU A 489 -7.73 12.77 -30.35
N PRO A 490 -8.13 11.76 -31.16
CA PRO A 490 -7.71 11.62 -32.55
C PRO A 490 -7.95 12.90 -33.36
N SER A 491 -7.09 13.18 -34.34
CA SER A 491 -7.23 14.38 -35.20
C SER A 491 -8.56 14.41 -35.97
N THR A 492 -9.13 13.25 -36.29
CA THR A 492 -10.43 13.11 -36.97
C THR A 492 -11.61 13.61 -36.14
N LEU A 493 -11.50 13.59 -34.80
CA LEU A 493 -12.55 14.04 -33.88
C LEU A 493 -12.37 15.49 -33.44
N ARG A 494 -11.35 16.20 -33.94
CA ARG A 494 -11.11 17.61 -33.56
C ARG A 494 -12.09 18.64 -34.14
N PRO A 495 -12.73 18.43 -35.31
CA PRO A 495 -13.78 19.33 -35.78
C PRO A 495 -15.01 19.37 -34.86
N LEU A 496 -15.23 18.29 -34.11
CA LEU A 496 -16.29 18.22 -33.12
C LEU A 496 -16.08 19.28 -32.05
N VAL A 497 -17.11 20.07 -31.74
CA VAL A 497 -17.09 21.02 -30.63
C VAL A 497 -18.36 20.83 -29.80
N LEU A 498 -18.20 20.33 -28.58
CA LEU A 498 -19.27 20.21 -27.59
C LEU A 498 -19.52 21.58 -26.94
N LYS A 499 -20.77 22.04 -26.97
CA LYS A 499 -21.18 23.34 -26.43
C LYS A 499 -21.76 23.21 -25.03
N GLN A 500 -22.65 22.23 -24.84
CA GLN A 500 -23.37 22.03 -23.60
C GLN A 500 -23.70 20.55 -23.35
N GLY A 501 -24.28 20.31 -22.18
CA GLY A 501 -24.76 19.02 -21.71
C GLY A 501 -23.88 18.39 -20.64
N THR A 502 -24.31 17.23 -20.17
CA THR A 502 -23.69 16.53 -19.03
C THR A 502 -23.43 15.07 -19.36
N LEU A 503 -22.30 14.56 -18.87
CA LEU A 503 -21.93 13.16 -18.88
C LEU A 503 -21.98 12.63 -17.44
N SER A 504 -22.70 11.54 -17.23
CA SER A 504 -22.64 10.75 -16.00
C SER A 504 -22.50 9.28 -16.37
N ALA A 505 -22.01 8.47 -15.44
CA ALA A 505 -21.90 7.03 -15.67
C ALA A 505 -21.96 6.29 -14.35
N SER A 506 -22.49 5.08 -14.36
CA SER A 506 -22.36 4.15 -13.24
C SER A 506 -22.05 2.76 -13.78
N GLY A 507 -21.51 1.89 -12.94
CA GLY A 507 -21.19 0.55 -13.39
C GLY A 507 -20.64 -0.35 -12.31
N ARG A 508 -20.37 -1.60 -12.70
CA ARG A 508 -19.74 -2.62 -11.86
C ARG A 508 -18.61 -3.29 -12.63
N VAL A 509 -17.54 -3.59 -11.93
CA VAL A 509 -16.45 -4.45 -12.38
C VAL A 509 -16.43 -5.68 -11.49
N GLU A 510 -16.52 -6.86 -12.09
CA GLU A 510 -16.33 -8.13 -11.40
C GLU A 510 -14.93 -8.67 -11.67
N PHE A 511 -14.23 -9.05 -10.60
CA PHE A 511 -12.87 -9.59 -10.67
C PHE A 511 -12.88 -11.07 -10.26
N LYS A 512 -12.37 -11.93 -11.14
CA LYS A 512 -12.11 -13.36 -10.94
C LYS A 512 -10.66 -13.67 -11.39
N PRO A 513 -10.07 -14.82 -11.02
CA PRO A 513 -8.73 -15.18 -11.49
C PRO A 513 -8.65 -15.14 -13.02
N LYS A 514 -7.78 -14.28 -13.57
CA LYS A 514 -7.56 -14.13 -15.03
C LYS A 514 -8.81 -13.75 -15.84
N GLN A 515 -9.90 -13.33 -15.20
CA GLN A 515 -11.15 -12.95 -15.84
C GLN A 515 -11.73 -11.72 -15.17
N TRP A 516 -12.14 -10.75 -15.96
CA TRP A 516 -12.86 -9.57 -15.48
C TRP A 516 -14.00 -9.25 -16.44
N THR A 517 -15.04 -8.61 -15.90
CA THR A 517 -16.14 -8.10 -16.71
C THR A 517 -16.55 -6.74 -16.16
N LEU A 518 -16.51 -5.74 -17.03
CA LEU A 518 -17.00 -4.39 -16.79
C LEU A 518 -18.40 -4.27 -17.39
N LYS A 519 -19.37 -3.82 -16.59
CA LYS A 519 -20.67 -3.35 -17.06
C LYS A 519 -20.85 -1.91 -16.67
N ALA A 520 -21.16 -1.02 -17.61
CA ALA A 520 -21.28 0.41 -17.39
C ALA A 520 -22.52 0.98 -18.08
N THR A 521 -23.14 1.99 -17.50
CA THR A 521 -24.30 2.70 -18.04
C THR A 521 -24.03 4.20 -18.11
N PRO A 522 -23.25 4.68 -19.10
CA PRO A 522 -23.05 6.10 -19.33
C PRO A 522 -24.33 6.72 -19.88
N LEU A 523 -24.54 7.95 -19.44
CA LEU A 523 -25.67 8.78 -19.80
C LEU A 523 -25.13 10.14 -20.20
N LEU A 524 -25.37 10.50 -21.45
CA LEU A 524 -25.21 11.86 -21.93
C LEU A 524 -26.60 12.50 -22.00
N HIS A 525 -26.73 13.68 -21.41
CA HIS A 525 -27.99 14.41 -21.34
C HIS A 525 -27.81 15.82 -21.89
N ASP A 526 -28.74 16.20 -22.78
CA ASP A 526 -28.86 17.54 -23.37
C ASP A 526 -27.56 18.05 -24.02
N ILE A 527 -26.94 17.19 -24.84
CA ILE A 527 -25.69 17.51 -25.52
C ILE A 527 -25.98 18.31 -26.79
N ASP A 528 -25.38 19.48 -26.89
CA ASP A 528 -25.28 20.20 -28.15
C ASP A 528 -23.85 20.14 -28.66
N PHE A 529 -23.71 19.85 -29.95
CA PHE A 529 -22.42 19.83 -30.59
C PHE A 529 -22.46 20.31 -32.03
N ILE A 530 -21.32 20.81 -32.46
CA ILE A 530 -21.05 21.17 -33.84
C ILE A 530 -20.14 20.07 -34.39
N TRP A 531 -20.60 19.36 -35.42
CA TRP A 531 -19.84 18.26 -36.03
C TRP A 531 -18.78 18.78 -37.01
N ASP A 532 -19.17 19.76 -37.83
CA ASP A 532 -18.34 20.43 -38.82
C ASP A 532 -18.79 21.91 -38.97
N GLU A 533 -18.31 22.63 -39.97
CA GLU A 533 -18.67 24.05 -40.17
C GLU A 533 -20.16 24.31 -40.50
N HIS A 534 -20.95 23.26 -40.70
CA HIS A 534 -22.30 23.33 -41.28
C HIS A 534 -23.36 22.50 -40.55
N THR A 535 -22.96 21.59 -39.68
CA THR A 535 -23.84 20.62 -39.03
C THR A 535 -23.83 20.83 -37.53
N GLN A 536 -24.97 21.29 -37.01
CA GLN A 536 -25.21 21.44 -35.58
C GLN A 536 -26.26 20.42 -35.13
N VAL A 537 -25.99 19.76 -34.02
CA VAL A 537 -26.93 18.85 -33.35
C VAL A 537 -27.27 19.45 -32.00
N THR A 538 -28.56 19.51 -31.69
CA THR A 538 -29.08 20.10 -30.46
C THR A 538 -29.95 19.10 -29.72
N GLY A 539 -29.86 19.11 -28.38
CA GLY A 539 -30.69 18.27 -27.51
C GLY A 539 -30.42 16.77 -27.63
N MET A 540 -29.18 16.36 -27.89
CA MET A 540 -28.83 14.94 -27.97
C MET A 540 -28.81 14.31 -26.57
N ASN A 541 -29.60 13.26 -26.40
CA ASN A 541 -29.65 12.40 -25.23
C ASN A 541 -29.21 11.00 -25.64
N LEU A 542 -28.26 10.43 -24.91
CA LEU A 542 -27.72 9.10 -25.21
C LEU A 542 -27.61 8.30 -23.92
N ARG A 543 -28.42 7.25 -23.82
CA ARG A 543 -28.35 6.28 -22.72
C ARG A 543 -27.78 4.99 -23.27
N GLN A 544 -26.72 4.49 -22.64
CA GLN A 544 -26.03 3.30 -23.13
C GLN A 544 -25.84 2.28 -22.01
N GLN A 545 -25.64 1.03 -22.40
CA GLN A 545 -25.22 -0.07 -21.55
C GLN A 545 -24.05 -0.79 -22.24
N LEU A 546 -22.87 -0.67 -21.65
CA LEU A 546 -21.63 -1.22 -22.17
C LEU A 546 -21.23 -2.43 -21.35
N THR A 547 -20.77 -3.47 -22.04
CA THR A 547 -20.14 -4.63 -21.44
C THR A 547 -18.79 -4.86 -22.10
N VAL A 548 -17.74 -4.99 -21.30
CA VAL A 548 -16.39 -5.34 -21.74
C VAL A 548 -15.88 -6.51 -20.92
N ASP A 549 -15.32 -7.51 -21.57
CA ASP A 549 -14.74 -8.68 -20.90
C ASP A 549 -13.21 -8.79 -21.09
N ALA A 550 -12.60 -9.70 -20.33
CA ALA A 550 -11.16 -9.95 -20.38
C ALA A 550 -10.63 -10.44 -21.75
N SER A 551 -11.49 -10.87 -22.68
CA SER A 551 -11.08 -11.23 -24.05
C SER A 551 -10.98 -10.03 -24.98
N GLY A 552 -11.41 -8.85 -24.52
CA GLY A 552 -11.49 -7.62 -25.31
C GLY A 552 -12.76 -7.52 -26.15
N ARG A 553 -13.76 -8.39 -25.93
CA ARG A 553 -15.08 -8.21 -26.57
C ARG A 553 -15.77 -7.00 -25.95
N PHE A 554 -16.23 -6.09 -26.80
CA PHE A 554 -16.96 -4.89 -26.42
C PHE A 554 -18.36 -4.94 -27.01
N HIS A 555 -19.36 -4.78 -26.16
CA HIS A 555 -20.76 -4.73 -26.56
C HIS A 555 -21.40 -3.48 -25.97
N ASN A 556 -22.16 -2.74 -26.76
CA ASN A 556 -22.78 -1.49 -26.36
C ASN A 556 -24.17 -1.38 -27.00
N GLU A 557 -25.20 -1.31 -26.16
CA GLU A 557 -26.59 -1.14 -26.59
C GLU A 557 -27.18 0.11 -25.94
N GLY A 558 -28.21 0.70 -26.53
CA GLY A 558 -28.82 1.88 -25.92
C GLY A 558 -29.84 2.60 -26.78
N LEU A 559 -30.25 3.77 -26.29
CA LEU A 559 -31.19 4.67 -26.94
C LEU A 559 -30.50 6.00 -27.23
N LEU A 560 -30.54 6.41 -28.50
CA LEU A 560 -30.17 7.74 -28.96
C LEU A 560 -31.45 8.53 -29.23
N GLU A 561 -31.55 9.71 -28.65
CA GLU A 561 -32.58 10.70 -28.92
C GLU A 561 -31.91 12.01 -29.33
N VAL A 562 -32.35 12.59 -30.42
CA VAL A 562 -31.91 13.91 -30.86
C VAL A 562 -33.15 14.76 -31.04
N ASP A 563 -33.15 15.98 -30.51
CA ASP A 563 -34.25 16.92 -30.75
C ASP A 563 -34.26 17.33 -32.22
N HIS A 564 -33.17 17.94 -32.68
CA HIS A 564 -32.98 18.22 -34.09
C HIS A 564 -31.50 18.33 -34.51
N THR A 565 -31.28 18.15 -35.81
CA THR A 565 -30.03 18.41 -36.51
C THR A 565 -30.28 19.49 -37.57
N ASP A 566 -29.47 20.54 -37.55
CA ASP A 566 -29.46 21.61 -38.54
C ASP A 566 -28.28 21.40 -39.49
N SER A 567 -28.56 21.09 -40.77
CA SER A 567 -27.54 20.92 -41.83
C SER A 567 -27.99 21.52 -43.16
N GLY A 568 -28.45 22.78 -43.12
CA GLY A 568 -29.12 23.48 -44.23
C GLY A 568 -30.64 23.23 -44.29
N ILE A 569 -31.09 22.09 -43.79
CA ILE A 569 -32.49 21.80 -43.47
C ILE A 569 -32.54 21.31 -42.03
N ARG A 570 -33.56 21.70 -41.28
CA ARG A 570 -33.82 21.20 -39.93
C ARG A 570 -34.48 19.83 -39.98
N ILE A 571 -33.85 18.85 -39.35
CA ILE A 571 -34.30 17.46 -39.26
C ILE A 571 -34.54 17.14 -37.79
N PHE A 572 -35.79 16.85 -37.42
CA PHE A 572 -36.17 16.44 -36.06
C PHE A 572 -36.00 14.94 -35.85
N GLY A 573 -35.57 14.54 -34.65
CA GLY A 573 -35.19 13.16 -34.35
C GLY A 573 -33.73 12.85 -34.72
N PRO A 574 -33.31 11.57 -34.68
CA PRO A 574 -34.12 10.39 -34.41
C PRO A 574 -34.26 10.07 -32.91
N ARG A 575 -35.28 9.25 -32.60
CA ARG A 575 -35.28 8.35 -31.44
C ARG A 575 -35.03 6.93 -31.95
N VAL A 576 -33.86 6.36 -31.64
CA VAL A 576 -33.42 5.07 -32.21
C VAL A 576 -32.70 4.22 -31.16
N ASP A 577 -33.08 2.94 -31.08
CA ASP A 577 -32.33 1.95 -30.32
C ASP A 577 -31.18 1.43 -31.18
N PHE A 578 -30.00 1.33 -30.60
CA PHE A 578 -28.82 0.81 -31.26
C PHE A 578 -28.22 -0.37 -30.49
N ASP A 579 -27.56 -1.25 -31.24
CA ASP A 579 -26.80 -2.39 -30.73
C ASP A 579 -25.46 -2.48 -31.48
N LEU A 580 -24.36 -2.38 -30.74
CA LEU A 580 -23.00 -2.39 -31.26
C LEU A 580 -22.22 -3.55 -30.65
N ASP A 581 -21.85 -4.54 -31.47
CA ASP A 581 -20.97 -5.64 -31.10
C ASP A 581 -19.61 -5.47 -31.78
N MET A 582 -18.55 -5.38 -30.97
CA MET A 582 -17.16 -5.31 -31.40
C MET A 582 -16.44 -6.55 -30.87
N PRO A 583 -16.34 -7.63 -31.65
CA PRO A 583 -15.61 -8.83 -31.24
C PRO A 583 -14.11 -8.57 -31.15
N SER A 584 -13.39 -9.36 -30.35
CA SER A 584 -11.93 -9.25 -30.23
C SER A 584 -11.18 -9.53 -31.53
N GLN A 585 -11.78 -10.32 -32.43
CA GLN A 585 -11.35 -10.50 -33.81
C GLN A 585 -12.56 -10.48 -34.76
N GLY A 586 -12.45 -9.72 -35.85
CA GLY A 586 -13.51 -9.55 -36.85
C GLY A 586 -13.99 -8.10 -36.99
N PRO A 587 -14.83 -7.81 -37.99
CA PRO A 587 -15.38 -6.47 -38.17
C PRO A 587 -16.44 -6.16 -37.10
N PRO A 588 -16.51 -4.92 -36.60
CA PRO A 588 -17.59 -4.51 -35.71
C PRO A 588 -18.91 -4.43 -36.46
N ARG A 589 -20.02 -4.60 -35.75
CA ARG A 589 -21.37 -4.55 -36.29
C ARG A 589 -22.24 -3.61 -35.47
N LEU A 590 -22.80 -2.59 -36.12
CA LEU A 590 -23.79 -1.68 -35.55
C LEU A 590 -25.16 -2.01 -36.17
N SER A 591 -26.14 -2.25 -35.33
CA SER A 591 -27.54 -2.45 -35.72
C SER A 591 -28.40 -1.33 -35.14
N LEU A 592 -29.28 -0.76 -35.95
CA LEU A 592 -30.24 0.28 -35.57
C LEU A 592 -31.65 -0.26 -35.73
N SER A 593 -32.52 -0.02 -34.76
CA SER A 593 -33.95 -0.34 -34.87
C SER A 593 -34.61 0.54 -35.95
N THR A 594 -35.86 0.22 -36.31
CA THR A 594 -36.63 1.12 -37.19
C THR A 594 -36.83 2.46 -36.49
N PHE A 595 -36.57 3.57 -37.17
CA PHE A 595 -36.75 4.91 -36.61
C PHE A 595 -37.40 5.84 -37.63
N SER A 596 -37.93 6.96 -37.14
CA SER A 596 -38.47 8.03 -37.97
C SER A 596 -37.77 9.34 -37.70
N LEU A 597 -37.64 10.14 -38.74
CA LEU A 597 -37.21 11.53 -38.70
C LEU A 597 -38.37 12.39 -39.21
N SER A 598 -38.35 13.68 -38.88
CA SER A 598 -39.25 14.64 -39.50
C SER A 598 -38.47 15.80 -40.12
N ALA A 599 -38.77 16.13 -41.36
CA ALA A 599 -38.17 17.27 -42.05
C ALA A 599 -39.19 17.83 -43.04
N LEU A 600 -39.23 19.16 -43.19
CA LEU A 600 -40.19 19.85 -44.09
C LEU A 600 -41.64 19.44 -43.81
N ASP A 601 -41.99 19.32 -42.52
CA ASP A 601 -43.28 18.86 -41.99
C ASP A 601 -43.69 17.42 -42.39
N GLY A 602 -42.88 16.73 -43.19
CA GLY A 602 -43.03 15.33 -43.55
C GLY A 602 -42.34 14.36 -42.59
N ILE A 603 -42.68 13.08 -42.71
CA ILE A 603 -42.13 11.97 -41.93
C ILE A 603 -41.27 11.11 -42.86
N ILE A 604 -40.04 10.83 -42.43
CA ILE A 604 -39.09 9.93 -43.10
C ILE A 604 -38.93 8.69 -42.22
N ALA A 605 -39.50 7.57 -42.64
CA ALA A 605 -39.38 6.28 -41.96
C ALA A 605 -38.19 5.49 -42.52
N VAL A 606 -37.28 5.11 -41.62
CA VAL A 606 -36.06 4.34 -41.94
C VAL A 606 -36.22 2.92 -41.38
N PRO A 607 -36.09 1.87 -42.20
CA PRO A 607 -36.15 0.50 -41.72
C PRO A 607 -34.92 0.16 -40.87
N ALA A 608 -34.94 -0.98 -40.17
CA ALA A 608 -33.80 -1.41 -39.36
C ALA A 608 -32.54 -1.57 -40.23
N LEU A 609 -31.41 -1.05 -39.74
CA LEU A 609 -30.13 -1.04 -40.45
C LEU A 609 -29.12 -1.92 -39.71
N SER A 610 -28.22 -2.57 -40.43
CA SER A 610 -27.10 -3.31 -39.82
C SER A 610 -25.87 -3.22 -40.72
N PHE A 611 -24.80 -2.62 -40.24
CA PHE A 611 -23.60 -2.31 -41.03
C PHE A 611 -22.33 -2.29 -40.17
N ASN A 612 -21.17 -2.27 -40.82
CA ASN A 612 -19.89 -2.06 -40.15
C ASN A 612 -19.68 -0.55 -39.91
N PRO A 613 -19.65 -0.05 -38.66
CA PRO A 613 -19.51 1.38 -38.40
C PRO A 613 -18.14 1.97 -38.81
N LEU A 614 -17.10 1.14 -39.00
CA LEU A 614 -15.79 1.59 -39.47
C LEU A 614 -15.68 1.64 -41.00
N GLN A 615 -16.60 0.98 -41.71
CA GLN A 615 -16.71 0.95 -43.16
C GLN A 615 -18.19 0.91 -43.54
N PRO A 616 -18.93 2.03 -43.37
CA PRO A 616 -20.37 2.03 -43.53
C PRO A 616 -20.74 1.82 -44.99
N VAL A 617 -21.38 0.69 -45.26
CA VAL A 617 -22.02 0.36 -46.55
C VAL A 617 -23.48 0.04 -46.24
N ILE A 618 -24.39 0.92 -46.68
CA ILE A 618 -25.82 0.83 -46.40
C ILE A 618 -26.56 0.82 -47.74
N ASP A 619 -27.44 -0.15 -47.92
CA ASP A 619 -28.41 -0.17 -49.02
C ASP A 619 -29.79 -0.37 -48.40
N THR A 620 -30.65 0.64 -48.52
CA THR A 620 -31.95 0.67 -47.86
C THR A 620 -32.98 1.43 -48.67
N ARG A 621 -34.26 1.20 -48.38
CA ARG A 621 -35.37 1.96 -48.97
C ARG A 621 -36.10 2.70 -47.86
N ILE A 622 -35.94 4.02 -47.83
CA ILE A 622 -36.64 4.88 -46.87
C ILE A 622 -38.02 5.25 -47.41
N ALA A 623 -39.03 5.30 -46.53
CA ALA A 623 -40.37 5.75 -46.88
C ALA A 623 -40.55 7.20 -46.46
N VAL A 624 -41.10 8.03 -47.33
CA VAL A 624 -41.39 9.45 -47.08
C VAL A 624 -42.89 9.64 -47.14
N ALA A 625 -43.46 10.34 -46.17
CA ALA A 625 -44.89 10.63 -46.12
C ALA A 625 -45.13 12.07 -45.67
N ALA A 626 -46.29 12.61 -46.05
CA ALA A 626 -46.75 13.93 -45.63
C ALA A 626 -45.79 15.10 -45.95
N LEU A 627 -44.99 14.98 -47.02
CA LEU A 627 -44.04 16.04 -47.40
C LEU A 627 -44.80 17.17 -48.10
N GLU A 628 -44.78 18.38 -47.54
CA GLU A 628 -45.51 19.52 -48.07
C GLU A 628 -44.72 20.22 -49.21
N LEU A 629 -45.32 20.31 -50.40
CA LEU A 629 -44.68 20.86 -51.59
C LEU A 629 -44.30 22.34 -51.42
N ASP A 630 -45.14 23.14 -50.74
CA ASP A 630 -44.84 24.54 -50.44
C ASP A 630 -43.60 24.69 -49.56
N LYS A 631 -43.39 23.77 -48.59
CA LYS A 631 -42.18 23.76 -47.74
C LYS A 631 -40.94 23.45 -48.55
N ILE A 632 -40.99 22.46 -49.45
CA ILE A 632 -39.87 22.16 -50.35
C ILE A 632 -39.52 23.38 -51.20
N LEU A 633 -40.52 24.01 -51.83
CA LEU A 633 -40.31 25.18 -52.69
C LEU A 633 -39.85 26.42 -51.89
N SER A 634 -40.20 26.51 -50.61
CA SER A 634 -39.74 27.59 -49.73
C SER A 634 -38.27 27.50 -49.37
N LEU A 635 -37.63 26.32 -49.48
CA LEU A 635 -36.19 26.18 -49.27
C LEU A 635 -35.40 26.99 -50.28
N TYR A 636 -35.89 27.08 -51.51
CA TYR A 636 -35.27 27.86 -52.57
C TYR A 636 -36.31 28.68 -53.33
N PRO A 637 -36.69 29.86 -52.80
CA PRO A 637 -37.75 30.69 -53.38
C PRO A 637 -37.38 31.13 -54.79
N GLN A 638 -38.09 30.60 -55.79
CA GLN A 638 -38.02 31.07 -57.16
C GLN A 638 -39.06 32.16 -57.39
N GLU A 639 -38.66 33.27 -58.01
CA GLU A 639 -39.57 34.37 -58.29
C GLU A 639 -40.74 33.89 -59.17
N GLY A 640 -41.96 34.16 -58.73
CA GLY A 640 -43.17 33.77 -59.42
C GLY A 640 -43.57 32.30 -59.29
N LEU A 641 -42.82 31.44 -58.58
CA LEU A 641 -43.17 30.04 -58.36
C LEU A 641 -43.85 29.83 -57.00
N TYR A 642 -45.03 29.23 -57.05
CA TYR A 642 -45.77 28.76 -55.89
C TYR A 642 -46.29 27.35 -56.16
N GLY A 643 -46.26 26.49 -55.15
CA GLY A 643 -46.86 25.17 -55.22
C GLY A 643 -47.41 24.75 -53.88
N SER A 644 -48.49 23.97 -53.89
CA SER A 644 -49.06 23.32 -52.71
C SER A 644 -49.51 21.91 -53.06
N GLY A 645 -49.50 21.03 -52.07
CA GLY A 645 -49.82 19.62 -52.21
C GLY A 645 -48.98 18.77 -51.28
N VAL A 646 -49.39 17.52 -51.06
CA VAL A 646 -48.69 16.60 -50.16
C VAL A 646 -48.09 15.47 -50.98
N LEU A 647 -46.81 15.17 -50.75
CA LEU A 647 -46.06 14.13 -51.44
C LEU A 647 -45.73 12.98 -50.48
N GLY A 648 -45.67 11.78 -51.03
CA GLY A 648 -45.23 10.58 -50.32
C GLY A 648 -44.76 9.50 -51.27
N GLY A 649 -43.88 8.62 -50.82
CA GLY A 649 -43.30 7.57 -51.63
C GLY A 649 -42.10 6.92 -50.96
N ALA A 650 -41.14 6.46 -51.76
CA ALA A 650 -39.99 5.74 -51.26
C ALA A 650 -38.72 6.10 -52.03
N LEU A 651 -37.62 6.25 -51.29
CA LEU A 651 -36.30 6.57 -51.84
C LEU A 651 -35.35 5.40 -51.57
N PRO A 652 -34.90 4.67 -52.61
CA PRO A 652 -33.79 3.73 -52.49
C PRO A 652 -32.49 4.52 -52.28
N VAL A 653 -31.86 4.34 -51.12
CA VAL A 653 -30.67 5.06 -50.69
C VAL A 653 -29.51 4.09 -50.56
N GLN A 654 -28.39 4.42 -51.19
CA GLN A 654 -27.11 3.74 -51.05
C GLN A 654 -26.09 4.70 -50.43
N ILE A 655 -25.42 4.25 -49.37
CA ILE A 655 -24.33 4.97 -48.70
C ILE A 655 -23.09 4.09 -48.74
N ASN A 656 -21.97 4.65 -49.20
CA ASN A 656 -20.66 4.01 -49.16
C ASN A 656 -19.61 5.02 -48.64
N GLY A 657 -19.26 4.92 -47.36
CA GLY A 657 -18.51 5.97 -46.68
C GLY A 657 -19.33 7.27 -46.66
N ASP A 658 -18.76 8.34 -47.22
CA ASP A 658 -19.40 9.66 -47.31
C ASP A 658 -20.19 9.87 -48.62
N GLN A 659 -20.23 8.86 -49.50
CA GLN A 659 -20.92 8.95 -50.79
C GLN A 659 -22.38 8.50 -50.65
N LEU A 660 -23.30 9.43 -50.85
CA LEU A 660 -24.75 9.19 -50.90
C LEU A 660 -25.21 9.05 -52.35
N ARG A 661 -26.05 8.05 -52.65
CA ARG A 661 -26.71 7.88 -53.95
C ARG A 661 -28.18 7.55 -53.75
N ILE A 662 -29.04 8.11 -54.59
CA ILE A 662 -30.44 7.70 -54.74
C ILE A 662 -30.64 7.24 -56.18
N SER A 663 -31.30 6.11 -56.39
CA SER A 663 -31.58 5.61 -57.73
C SER A 663 -33.05 5.21 -57.85
N GLY A 664 -33.77 5.88 -58.76
CA GLY A 664 -35.20 5.67 -58.99
C GLY A 664 -36.06 5.92 -57.75
N GLY A 665 -35.73 6.96 -56.97
CA GLY A 665 -36.58 7.39 -55.86
C GLY A 665 -37.92 7.90 -56.39
N GLN A 666 -39.03 7.58 -55.74
CA GLN A 666 -40.37 7.98 -56.20
C GLN A 666 -41.10 8.79 -55.12
N LEU A 667 -41.68 9.92 -55.50
CA LEU A 667 -42.57 10.73 -54.67
C LEU A 667 -43.82 11.07 -55.47
N VAL A 668 -44.99 10.70 -54.96
CA VAL A 668 -46.27 10.88 -55.63
C VAL A 668 -47.21 11.72 -54.78
N SER A 669 -47.98 12.59 -55.41
CA SER A 669 -49.05 13.36 -54.76
C SER A 669 -50.05 12.45 -54.05
N GLN A 670 -50.35 12.78 -52.80
CA GLN A 670 -51.32 12.12 -51.95
C GLN A 670 -52.61 12.96 -51.87
N GLY A 671 -53.74 12.33 -51.51
CA GLY A 671 -55.01 13.03 -51.32
C GLY A 671 -55.66 13.57 -52.60
N GLU A 672 -56.27 14.76 -52.53
CA GLU A 672 -57.03 15.38 -53.64
C GLU A 672 -56.15 16.09 -54.71
N GLY A 673 -54.82 15.99 -54.60
CA GLY A 673 -53.88 16.69 -55.47
C GLY A 673 -53.42 18.02 -54.91
N GLY A 674 -53.18 19.02 -55.77
CA GLY A 674 -52.63 20.31 -55.35
C GLY A 674 -52.61 21.36 -56.46
N VAL A 675 -51.87 22.45 -56.22
CA VAL A 675 -51.80 23.60 -57.14
C VAL A 675 -50.35 23.96 -57.41
N ILE A 676 -50.01 24.30 -58.65
CA ILE A 676 -48.76 24.96 -59.02
C ILE A 676 -49.12 26.24 -59.77
N ARG A 677 -48.50 27.35 -59.38
CA ARG A 677 -48.60 28.64 -60.06
C ARG A 677 -47.21 29.10 -60.41
N TYR A 678 -46.98 29.34 -61.68
CA TYR A 678 -45.73 29.89 -62.16
C TYR A 678 -45.97 31.16 -62.98
N GLN A 679 -45.41 32.26 -62.52
CA GLN A 679 -45.34 33.53 -63.23
C GLN A 679 -43.91 33.70 -63.73
N ALA A 680 -43.71 33.53 -65.03
CA ALA A 680 -42.39 33.67 -65.64
C ALA A 680 -41.85 35.09 -65.46
N THR A 681 -40.56 35.22 -65.14
CA THR A 681 -39.88 36.51 -65.12
C THR A 681 -39.88 37.13 -66.53
N PRO A 682 -39.64 38.45 -66.68
CA PRO A 682 -39.56 39.08 -67.99
C PRO A 682 -38.55 38.41 -68.93
N GLU A 683 -37.42 37.93 -68.42
CA GLU A 683 -36.41 37.22 -69.23
C GLU A 683 -36.95 35.88 -69.76
N ILE A 684 -37.56 35.08 -68.89
CA ILE A 684 -38.12 33.76 -69.25
C ILE A 684 -39.29 33.92 -70.20
N SER A 685 -40.12 34.94 -70.01
CA SER A 685 -41.24 35.28 -70.89
C SER A 685 -40.77 35.65 -72.31
N LEU A 686 -39.64 36.35 -72.45
CA LEU A 686 -39.05 36.68 -73.74
C LEU A 686 -38.47 35.45 -74.44
N MET A 687 -37.82 34.54 -73.70
CA MET A 687 -37.36 33.25 -74.24
C MET A 687 -38.53 32.37 -74.70
N ALA A 688 -39.63 32.33 -73.95
CA ALA A 688 -40.79 31.51 -74.27
C ALA A 688 -41.45 31.91 -75.60
N GLN A 689 -41.45 33.20 -75.96
CA GLN A 689 -41.95 33.67 -77.25
C GLN A 689 -41.18 33.09 -78.46
N GLN A 690 -39.95 32.62 -78.25
CA GLN A 690 -39.12 32.00 -79.28
C GLN A 690 -39.37 30.48 -79.42
N ASN A 691 -40.10 29.86 -78.47
CA ASN A 691 -40.42 28.44 -78.48
C ASN A 691 -41.89 28.20 -78.11
N PRO A 692 -42.77 27.91 -79.09
CA PRO A 692 -44.21 27.70 -78.87
C PRO A 692 -44.52 26.64 -77.81
N GLY A 693 -43.68 25.60 -77.68
CA GLY A 693 -43.88 24.55 -76.68
C GLY A 693 -43.65 25.05 -75.25
N ILE A 694 -42.63 25.88 -75.05
CA ILE A 694 -42.35 26.51 -73.74
C ILE A 694 -43.45 27.52 -73.41
N GLN A 695 -43.88 28.34 -74.37
CA GLN A 695 -44.97 29.27 -74.16
C GLN A 695 -46.26 28.57 -73.70
N LEU A 696 -46.64 27.47 -74.36
CA LEU A 696 -47.80 26.68 -73.97
C LEU A 696 -47.67 26.08 -72.56
N ALA A 697 -46.49 25.59 -72.20
CA ALA A 697 -46.24 25.05 -70.86
C ALA A 697 -46.34 26.14 -69.77
N LEU A 698 -45.76 27.32 -70.00
CA LEU A 698 -45.82 28.43 -69.05
C LEU A 698 -47.25 28.97 -68.88
N GLU A 699 -48.01 29.12 -69.97
CA GLU A 699 -49.42 29.53 -69.90
C GLU A 699 -50.26 28.52 -69.09
N ALA A 700 -50.02 27.21 -69.30
CA ALA A 700 -50.68 26.16 -68.55
C ALA A 700 -50.34 26.18 -67.05
N LEU A 701 -49.12 26.60 -66.68
CA LEU A 701 -48.65 26.64 -65.28
C LEU A 701 -49.12 27.86 -64.47
N THR A 702 -49.86 28.81 -65.05
CA THR A 702 -50.29 30.05 -64.36
C THR A 702 -51.23 29.83 -63.15
N ASP A 703 -52.16 28.87 -63.23
CA ASP A 703 -53.00 28.36 -62.11
C ASP A 703 -53.28 26.85 -62.31
N PHE A 704 -52.21 26.05 -62.33
CA PHE A 704 -52.29 24.62 -62.61
C PHE A 704 -52.79 23.83 -61.40
N ARG A 705 -53.95 23.18 -61.54
CA ARG A 705 -54.52 22.30 -60.51
C ARG A 705 -54.26 20.86 -60.91
N PHE A 706 -53.32 20.22 -60.21
CA PHE A 706 -52.92 18.84 -60.49
C PHE A 706 -53.72 17.86 -59.63
N ASN A 707 -54.06 16.71 -60.23
CA ASN A 707 -54.55 15.54 -59.52
C ASN A 707 -53.49 14.43 -59.43
N LEU A 708 -52.41 14.54 -60.21
CA LEU A 708 -51.23 13.70 -60.11
C LEU A 708 -49.97 14.58 -60.27
N LEU A 709 -49.09 14.49 -59.29
CA LEU A 709 -47.70 14.89 -59.39
C LEU A 709 -46.86 13.65 -59.06
N ASP A 710 -46.18 13.11 -60.06
CA ASP A 710 -45.32 11.92 -59.94
C ASP A 710 -43.88 12.33 -60.21
N LEU A 711 -43.02 12.20 -59.20
CA LEU A 711 -41.63 12.61 -59.21
C LEU A 711 -40.74 11.38 -59.14
N THR A 712 -39.80 11.24 -60.08
CA THR A 712 -38.68 10.29 -59.98
C THR A 712 -37.38 11.06 -59.73
N LEU A 713 -36.61 10.64 -58.72
CA LEU A 713 -35.35 11.25 -58.29
C LEU A 713 -34.19 10.27 -58.45
N ASP A 714 -33.19 10.68 -59.22
CA ASP A 714 -31.85 10.09 -59.23
C ASP A 714 -30.86 11.12 -58.66
N TYR A 715 -30.03 10.71 -57.70
CA TYR A 715 -29.03 11.57 -57.06
C TYR A 715 -27.67 10.89 -57.07
N ALA A 716 -26.67 11.57 -57.61
CA ALA A 716 -25.29 11.10 -57.71
C ALA A 716 -24.42 11.66 -56.56
N PRO A 717 -23.34 10.96 -56.16
CA PRO A 717 -22.48 11.37 -55.04
C PRO A 717 -21.78 12.73 -55.19
N ASP A 718 -21.66 13.26 -56.40
CA ASP A 718 -21.10 14.59 -56.70
C ASP A 718 -22.13 15.72 -56.57
N GLY A 719 -23.37 15.39 -56.21
CA GLY A 719 -24.45 16.33 -55.96
C GLY A 719 -25.42 16.50 -57.12
N GLU A 720 -25.14 15.92 -58.28
CA GLU A 720 -26.05 15.98 -59.43
C GLU A 720 -27.35 15.24 -59.12
N ALA A 721 -28.47 15.93 -59.25
CA ALA A 721 -29.81 15.41 -59.06
C ALA A 721 -30.62 15.60 -60.34
N VAL A 722 -31.22 14.51 -60.81
CA VAL A 722 -32.16 14.51 -61.93
C VAL A 722 -33.54 14.19 -61.37
N ILE A 723 -34.45 15.15 -61.46
CA ILE A 723 -35.83 15.04 -61.01
C ILE A 723 -36.74 15.04 -62.25
N GLN A 724 -37.35 13.90 -62.52
CA GLN A 724 -38.34 13.76 -63.58
C GLN A 724 -39.73 13.94 -62.98
N ALA A 725 -40.41 15.02 -63.35
CA ALA A 725 -41.74 15.36 -62.85
C ALA A 725 -42.79 15.14 -63.94
N ARG A 726 -43.80 14.32 -63.65
CA ARG A 726 -45.01 14.16 -64.46
C ARG A 726 -46.20 14.78 -63.75
N LEU A 727 -46.79 15.78 -64.38
CA LEU A 727 -47.94 16.51 -63.87
C LEU A 727 -49.17 16.23 -64.72
N LYS A 728 -50.23 15.73 -64.09
CA LYS A 728 -51.57 15.66 -64.71
C LYS A 728 -52.54 16.56 -63.97
N GLY A 729 -53.32 17.30 -64.73
CA GLY A 729 -54.23 18.27 -64.18
C GLY A 729 -54.92 19.12 -65.23
N HIS A 730 -55.34 20.30 -64.81
CA HIS A 730 -55.93 21.31 -65.68
C HIS A 730 -55.67 22.71 -65.12
N ASN A 731 -55.71 23.71 -65.98
CA ASN A 731 -55.72 25.12 -65.58
C ASN A 731 -57.08 25.72 -65.97
N PRO A 732 -57.92 26.14 -65.00
CA PRO A 732 -59.26 26.67 -65.30
C PRO A 732 -59.27 27.91 -66.21
N GLY A 733 -58.21 28.72 -66.16
CA GLY A 733 -58.06 29.94 -66.97
C GLY A 733 -57.47 29.71 -68.36
N TRP A 734 -57.04 28.48 -68.70
CA TRP A 734 -56.33 28.16 -69.93
C TRP A 734 -57.11 27.17 -70.80
N GLN A 735 -57.29 27.49 -72.09
CA GLN A 735 -57.96 26.66 -73.10
C GLN A 735 -59.26 25.97 -72.61
N GLN A 736 -60.12 26.69 -71.89
CA GLN A 736 -61.39 26.18 -71.34
C GLN A 736 -61.21 24.99 -70.36
N GLY A 737 -60.11 24.94 -69.60
CA GLY A 737 -59.85 23.89 -68.61
C GLY A 737 -59.43 22.56 -69.23
N ARG A 738 -58.85 22.57 -70.44
CA ARG A 738 -58.38 21.37 -71.13
C ARG A 738 -57.43 20.56 -70.24
N PRO A 739 -57.55 19.21 -70.18
CA PRO A 739 -56.59 18.37 -69.47
C PRO A 739 -55.18 18.53 -70.02
N VAL A 740 -54.21 18.49 -69.12
CA VAL A 740 -52.79 18.68 -69.40
C VAL A 740 -52.01 17.52 -68.77
N ASP A 741 -51.09 16.94 -69.54
CA ASP A 741 -50.10 15.94 -69.10
C ASP A 741 -48.72 16.48 -69.48
N LEU A 742 -48.00 17.03 -68.49
CA LEU A 742 -46.69 17.67 -68.66
C LEU A 742 -45.61 16.77 -68.08
N ASN A 743 -44.55 16.55 -68.84
CA ASN A 743 -43.33 15.91 -68.36
C ASN A 743 -42.22 16.95 -68.34
N LEU A 744 -41.60 17.12 -67.18
CA LEU A 744 -40.50 18.05 -66.95
C LEU A 744 -39.29 17.24 -66.46
N ASN A 745 -38.11 17.60 -66.95
CA ASN A 745 -36.84 17.10 -66.44
C ASN A 745 -36.13 18.29 -65.79
N ILE A 746 -35.82 18.17 -64.50
CA ILE A 746 -35.16 19.20 -63.70
C ILE A 746 -33.81 18.63 -63.30
N GLU A 747 -32.74 19.31 -63.70
CA GLU A 747 -31.37 18.93 -63.37
C GLU A 747 -30.80 20.00 -62.45
N GLU A 748 -30.36 19.60 -61.26
CA GLU A 748 -29.79 20.52 -60.27
C GLU A 748 -28.61 19.90 -59.53
N ASN A 749 -27.69 20.73 -59.06
CA ASN A 749 -26.68 20.28 -58.09
C ASN A 749 -27.16 20.57 -56.67
N LEU A 750 -27.70 19.56 -55.99
CA LEU A 750 -28.27 19.74 -54.64
C LEU A 750 -27.20 20.06 -53.60
N LEU A 751 -25.94 19.63 -53.79
CA LEU A 751 -24.85 19.99 -52.88
C LEU A 751 -24.54 21.49 -52.97
N ASP A 752 -24.46 22.05 -54.18
CA ASP A 752 -24.23 23.49 -54.38
C ASP A 752 -25.42 24.34 -53.93
N LEU A 753 -26.63 23.83 -54.11
CA LEU A 753 -27.85 24.46 -53.57
C LEU A 753 -27.79 24.50 -52.03
N LEU A 754 -27.52 23.36 -51.37
CA LEU A 754 -27.38 23.30 -49.91
C LEU A 754 -26.25 24.20 -49.40
N ARG A 755 -25.12 24.29 -50.12
CA ARG A 755 -24.03 25.24 -49.82
C ARG A 755 -24.52 26.69 -49.86
N THR A 756 -25.34 27.05 -50.84
CA THR A 756 -25.90 28.40 -51.00
C THR A 756 -26.89 28.73 -49.89
N LEU A 757 -27.77 27.80 -49.51
CA LEU A 757 -28.71 27.98 -48.39
C LEU A 757 -27.95 28.25 -47.08
N ARG A 758 -26.89 27.50 -46.83
CA ARG A 758 -26.02 27.66 -45.64
C ARG A 758 -25.29 29.00 -45.58
N LEU A 759 -25.11 29.71 -46.71
CA LEU A 759 -24.48 31.04 -46.74
C LEU A 759 -25.48 32.16 -46.38
N THR A 760 -26.74 32.03 -46.77
CA THR A 760 -27.80 33.02 -46.49
C THR A 760 -28.12 33.08 -45.00
N ASP A 761 -28.17 31.93 -44.32
CA ASP A 761 -28.38 31.86 -42.85
C ASP A 761 -27.27 32.56 -42.06
N ARG A 762 -26.01 32.45 -42.52
CA ARG A 762 -24.86 33.15 -41.90
C ARG A 762 -24.98 34.67 -41.95
N VAL A 763 -25.66 35.23 -42.97
CA VAL A 763 -25.87 36.69 -43.10
C VAL A 763 -26.98 37.16 -42.16
N THR A 764 -28.08 36.41 -42.07
CA THR A 764 -29.21 36.73 -41.19
C THR A 764 -28.81 36.70 -39.70
N ASP A 765 -28.07 35.67 -39.28
CA ASP A 765 -27.57 35.54 -37.90
C ASP A 765 -26.51 36.59 -37.53
N ALA A 766 -25.69 37.03 -38.49
CA ALA A 766 -24.69 38.08 -38.29
C ALA A 766 -25.34 39.46 -38.10
N ILE A 767 -26.50 39.68 -38.73
CA ILE A 767 -27.31 40.90 -38.59
C ILE A 767 -28.04 40.90 -37.24
N ASP A 768 -28.69 39.80 -36.85
CA ASP A 768 -29.41 39.69 -35.58
C ASP A 768 -28.50 39.87 -34.35
N ARG A 769 -27.26 39.35 -34.42
CA ARG A 769 -26.25 39.59 -33.37
C ARG A 769 -25.78 41.04 -33.27
N ARG A 770 -25.92 41.84 -34.33
CA ARG A 770 -25.55 43.27 -34.35
C ARG A 770 -26.65 44.16 -33.80
N PHE A 771 -27.91 43.71 -33.81
CA PHE A 771 -29.06 44.44 -33.25
C PHE A 771 -29.38 44.07 -31.79
N ARG A 772 -28.78 43.01 -31.24
CA ARG A 772 -28.89 42.62 -29.81
C ARG A 772 -27.72 43.10 -28.92
N ARG A 773 -26.88 44.02 -29.39
CA ARG A 773 -25.84 44.68 -28.58
C ARG A 773 -26.21 46.09 -28.19
#